data_AF-A0A839AMR7-F1
#
_entry.id   AF-A0A839AMR7-F1
#
_cell.length_a   1.000
_cell.length_b   1.000
_cell.length_c   1.000
_cell.angle_alpha   90.00
_cell.angle_beta   90.00
_cell.angle_gamma   90.00
#
_symmetry.space_group_name_H-M   'P 1'
#
loop_
_entity.id
_entity.type
_entity.pdbx_description
1 polymer ?
#
loop_
_entity_poly.entity_id
_entity_poly.type
_entity_poly.pdbx_seq_one_letter_code
_entity_poly.pdbx_strand_id
1 'polypeptide(L)'
;MNKTININLGGFFFHIDEIAYQKLKRYLDAISRSLSDDPQGKNEIISDIESRISELLSERITDARQVINENDIEEVIAIMGQPEDYAEAEEGYASSGSHTSYRNNNAKKLFRDRDDRFLAGVASGLGHYFNIDVIWVRLAFLILTLAGFGFGVIGYIIMWILLPEARTTSEKLQMEGEAVNIDNIEKKIRNEFDNISTKVKEGAHELSDKISSADYQKLRNQTKSGAQDFADTLGKILLTVFKVFGKFMGVLLIFIAGITLVSLLLGIFSIGSLEFLNVDNDLVHYPPFFYDATLPKWLLSIFLFILIGIPFVVLFILGLRILSPNVKKLGTTAILTLLGVWLVSLLAIGFSGIEYATSHAYNGANVSKHSITYAKEEPLKIRVINDDNIYYNHNLRNRNNSINVAIDDTEMKYSNDVNIDVRKSETENAYIEIKKTSEGRGRKRANDNAEAIKYNFKSANNTIVFDAFFLSEYKNMWKDEEIKATLFIPEGTTVYFEGSTRRFLNDVKNTQDIYDRDMANHHFKMTSKGFECTDCDENEEDNNKENEWNSNNDEDVSFLFDSTINDLKAEFIISKKTTKNELEKLVKWFKNKKNIDIEISNAKYNIDKEIEKVLLKINCNDGYTGELKISNNTLNNISKGFRRIYNEDDKLAFKIW
;
A
#
# COMPACT_ATOMS: atom_id res chain seq x y z
N MET A 1 -9.66 39.41 -68.31
CA MET A 1 -10.33 39.10 -67.02
C MET A 1 -11.53 38.24 -67.36
N ASN A 2 -11.57 37.01 -66.83
CA ASN A 2 -12.71 36.13 -67.02
C ASN A 2 -13.86 36.56 -66.11
N LYS A 3 -15.11 36.34 -66.52
CA LYS A 3 -16.27 36.67 -65.70
C LYS A 3 -16.40 35.66 -64.55
N THR A 4 -16.87 36.11 -63.40
CA THR A 4 -17.11 35.25 -62.23
C THR A 4 -18.60 35.06 -62.01
N ILE A 5 -19.02 33.84 -61.65
CA ILE A 5 -20.40 33.42 -61.42
C ILE A 5 -20.52 32.91 -59.99
N ASN A 6 -21.66 33.15 -59.35
CA ASN A 6 -21.97 32.60 -58.03
C ASN A 6 -22.85 31.37 -58.20
N ILE A 7 -22.46 30.25 -57.58
CA ILE A 7 -23.19 28.98 -57.66
C ILE A 7 -23.49 28.44 -56.26
N ASN A 8 -24.55 27.63 -56.17
CA ASN A 8 -24.89 26.85 -54.99
C ASN A 8 -24.69 25.37 -55.31
N LEU A 9 -23.84 24.69 -54.54
CA LEU A 9 -23.58 23.24 -54.65
C LEU A 9 -23.82 22.62 -53.27
N GLY A 10 -24.74 21.65 -53.19
CA GLY A 10 -25.00 20.94 -51.92
C GLY A 10 -25.35 21.84 -50.72
N GLY A 11 -25.84 23.06 -50.96
CA GLY A 11 -26.17 24.06 -49.93
C GLY A 11 -25.09 25.11 -49.63
N PHE A 12 -23.93 25.05 -50.29
CA PHE A 12 -22.82 26.00 -50.10
C PHE A 12 -22.62 26.94 -51.30
N PHE A 13 -22.26 28.19 -51.02
CA PHE A 13 -22.07 29.22 -52.04
C PHE A 13 -20.61 29.38 -52.44
N PHE A 14 -20.34 29.32 -53.74
CA PHE A 14 -18.99 29.49 -54.30
C PHE A 14 -18.92 30.56 -55.39
N HIS A 15 -17.78 31.24 -55.46
CA HIS A 15 -17.42 32.16 -56.54
C HIS A 15 -16.53 31.42 -57.55
N ILE A 16 -16.99 31.25 -58.79
CA ILE A 16 -16.32 30.43 -59.81
C ILE A 16 -16.10 31.20 -61.11
N ASP A 17 -14.99 30.99 -61.79
CA ASP A 17 -14.74 31.51 -63.14
C ASP A 17 -15.77 30.93 -64.13
N GLU A 18 -16.25 31.73 -65.09
CA GLU A 18 -17.16 31.32 -66.17
C GLU A 18 -16.67 30.06 -66.91
N ILE A 19 -15.37 29.91 -67.13
CA ILE A 19 -14.80 28.72 -67.81
C ILE A 19 -14.89 27.49 -66.89
N ALA A 20 -14.51 27.65 -65.62
CA ALA A 20 -14.57 26.59 -64.61
C ALA A 20 -16.02 26.16 -64.33
N TYR A 21 -16.96 27.11 -64.30
CA TYR A 21 -18.38 26.84 -64.17
C TYR A 21 -18.93 26.04 -65.35
N GLN A 22 -18.58 26.40 -66.58
CA GLN A 22 -19.00 25.64 -67.75
C GLN A 22 -18.45 24.21 -67.71
N LYS A 23 -17.23 24.02 -67.21
CA LYS A 23 -16.62 22.69 -67.05
C LYS A 23 -17.32 21.85 -65.98
N LEU A 24 -17.54 22.41 -64.79
CA LEU A 24 -18.28 21.75 -63.72
C LEU A 24 -19.71 21.42 -64.13
N LYS A 25 -20.39 22.34 -64.82
CA LYS A 25 -21.75 22.11 -65.33
C LYS A 25 -21.79 20.98 -66.34
N ARG A 26 -20.84 20.95 -67.30
CA ARG A 26 -20.72 19.83 -68.26
C ARG A 26 -20.48 18.51 -67.55
N TYR A 27 -19.68 18.51 -66.49
CA TYR A 27 -19.39 17.33 -65.67
C TYR A 27 -20.64 16.80 -64.97
N LEU A 28 -21.38 17.67 -64.26
CA LEU A 28 -22.64 17.30 -63.60
C LEU A 28 -23.73 16.88 -64.60
N ASP A 29 -23.83 17.57 -65.74
CA ASP A 29 -24.77 17.22 -66.82
C ASP A 29 -24.42 15.85 -67.44
N ALA A 30 -23.13 15.51 -67.55
CA ALA A 30 -22.68 14.21 -68.05
C ALA A 30 -23.00 13.08 -67.07
N ILE A 31 -22.73 13.27 -65.76
CA ILE A 31 -23.13 12.33 -64.70
C ILE A 31 -24.64 12.14 -64.70
N SER A 32 -25.40 13.23 -64.79
CA SER A 32 -26.87 13.17 -64.83
C SER A 32 -27.37 12.36 -66.03
N ARG A 33 -26.63 12.30 -67.15
CA ARG A 33 -27.00 11.49 -68.32
C ARG A 33 -26.61 10.02 -68.20
N SER A 34 -25.57 9.68 -67.43
CA SER A 34 -25.14 8.29 -67.24
C SER A 34 -25.95 7.52 -66.21
N LEU A 35 -26.61 8.23 -65.28
CA LEU A 35 -27.47 7.62 -64.26
C LEU A 35 -28.79 7.08 -64.84
N SER A 36 -29.26 5.93 -64.33
CA SER A 36 -30.46 5.20 -64.77
C SER A 36 -31.76 6.04 -64.80
N ASP A 37 -32.76 5.60 -65.57
CA ASP A 37 -34.04 6.31 -65.85
C ASP A 37 -34.99 6.54 -64.64
N ASP A 38 -34.62 6.15 -63.40
CA ASP A 38 -35.47 6.37 -62.22
C ASP A 38 -35.36 7.81 -61.67
N PRO A 39 -36.45 8.60 -61.65
CA PRO A 39 -36.39 10.02 -61.28
C PRO A 39 -36.05 10.28 -59.80
N GLN A 40 -36.36 9.36 -58.88
CA GLN A 40 -36.16 9.59 -57.45
C GLN A 40 -34.73 9.26 -57.01
N GLY A 41 -34.20 8.08 -57.37
CA GLY A 41 -32.81 7.72 -57.05
C GLY A 41 -31.79 8.65 -57.72
N LYS A 42 -32.06 9.08 -58.96
CA LYS A 42 -31.19 10.00 -59.69
C LYS A 42 -31.00 11.35 -58.98
N ASN A 43 -32.07 11.93 -58.44
CA ASN A 43 -32.00 13.22 -57.75
C ASN A 43 -31.24 13.11 -56.42
N GLU A 44 -31.37 11.98 -55.71
CA GLU A 44 -30.63 11.71 -54.48
C GLU A 44 -29.13 11.56 -54.76
N ILE A 45 -28.76 10.78 -55.79
CA ILE A 45 -27.37 10.57 -56.20
C ILE A 45 -26.71 11.89 -56.60
N ILE A 46 -27.39 12.72 -57.40
CA ILE A 46 -26.86 14.03 -57.81
C ILE A 46 -26.67 14.95 -56.60
N SER A 47 -27.62 14.95 -55.65
CA SER A 47 -27.50 15.75 -54.42
C SER A 47 -26.31 15.33 -53.56
N ASP A 48 -26.06 14.03 -53.39
CA ASP A 48 -24.91 13.52 -52.63
C ASP A 48 -23.58 13.84 -53.35
N ILE A 49 -23.55 13.73 -54.68
CA ILE A 49 -22.40 14.09 -55.52
C ILE A 49 -22.09 15.59 -55.40
N GLU A 50 -23.10 16.45 -55.48
CA GLU A 50 -22.94 17.90 -55.31
C GLU A 50 -22.45 18.26 -53.90
N SER A 51 -22.94 17.57 -52.86
CA SER A 51 -22.48 17.76 -51.48
C SER A 51 -21.00 17.38 -51.32
N ARG A 52 -20.57 16.26 -51.91
CA ARG A 52 -19.17 15.83 -51.88
C ARG A 52 -18.25 16.76 -52.67
N ILE A 53 -18.69 17.23 -53.84
CA ILE A 53 -17.96 18.23 -54.64
C ILE A 53 -17.80 19.53 -53.82
N SER A 54 -18.85 19.96 -53.13
CA SER A 54 -18.80 21.13 -52.24
C SER A 54 -17.80 20.96 -51.11
N GLU A 55 -17.74 19.78 -50.49
CA GLU A 55 -16.76 19.46 -49.44
C GLU A 55 -15.33 19.54 -49.97
N LEU A 56 -15.05 18.90 -51.13
CA LEU A 56 -13.72 18.92 -51.76
C LEU A 56 -13.28 20.32 -52.20
N LEU A 57 -14.20 21.14 -52.71
CA LEU A 57 -13.91 22.54 -53.06
C LEU A 57 -13.63 23.36 -51.81
N SER A 58 -14.37 23.14 -50.73
CA SER A 58 -14.21 23.85 -49.47
C SER A 58 -12.90 23.50 -48.75
N GLU A 59 -12.40 22.26 -48.86
CA GLU A 59 -11.07 21.88 -48.35
C GLU A 59 -9.91 22.58 -49.07
N ARG A 60 -10.11 22.96 -50.34
CA ARG A 60 -9.05 23.59 -51.17
C ARG A 60 -9.08 25.11 -51.13
N ILE A 61 -10.22 25.71 -50.79
CA ILE A 61 -10.36 27.17 -50.73
C ILE A 61 -9.94 27.65 -49.33
N THR A 62 -8.81 28.36 -49.26
CA THR A 62 -8.29 28.89 -47.99
C THR A 62 -8.91 30.22 -47.56
N ASP A 63 -9.50 30.99 -48.49
CA ASP A 63 -10.14 32.29 -48.24
C ASP A 63 -11.48 32.38 -48.97
N ALA A 64 -12.54 32.86 -48.31
CA ALA A 64 -13.90 32.94 -48.83
C ALA A 64 -14.06 33.85 -50.07
N ARG A 65 -13.07 34.67 -50.40
CA ARG A 65 -13.05 35.53 -51.60
C ARG A 65 -12.29 34.92 -52.79
N GLN A 66 -11.65 33.77 -52.60
CA GLN A 66 -10.90 33.09 -53.66
C GLN A 66 -11.87 32.59 -54.73
N VAL A 67 -11.58 32.91 -55.98
CA VAL A 67 -12.37 32.47 -57.14
C VAL A 67 -11.86 31.12 -57.60
N ILE A 68 -12.75 30.14 -57.69
CA ILE A 68 -12.46 28.80 -58.19
C ILE A 68 -12.12 28.90 -59.68
N ASN A 69 -10.94 28.40 -60.04
CA ASN A 69 -10.45 28.37 -61.42
C ASN A 69 -10.60 26.97 -62.04
N GLU A 70 -10.19 26.82 -63.30
CA GLU A 70 -10.36 25.56 -64.04
C GLU A 70 -9.57 24.39 -63.44
N ASN A 71 -8.37 24.65 -62.90
CA ASN A 71 -7.52 23.62 -62.31
C ASN A 71 -8.15 23.04 -61.03
N ASP A 72 -8.80 23.88 -60.22
CA ASP A 72 -9.48 23.44 -59.00
C ASP A 72 -10.61 22.43 -59.33
N ILE A 73 -11.32 22.66 -60.45
CA ILE A 73 -12.37 21.75 -60.94
C ILE A 73 -11.76 20.46 -61.51
N GLU A 74 -10.65 20.54 -62.23
CA GLU A 74 -9.96 19.35 -62.75
C GLU A 74 -9.48 18.41 -61.64
N GLU A 75 -8.96 18.95 -60.54
CA GLU A 75 -8.52 18.16 -59.39
C GLU A 75 -9.70 17.49 -58.67
N VAL A 76 -10.84 18.18 -58.56
CA VAL A 76 -12.07 17.59 -58.00
C VAL A 76 -12.59 16.48 -58.90
N ILE A 77 -12.61 16.69 -60.22
CA ILE A 77 -12.99 15.65 -61.19
C ILE A 77 -12.03 14.46 -61.12
N ALA A 78 -10.73 14.69 -60.92
CA ALA A 78 -9.75 13.62 -60.77
C ALA A 78 -10.00 12.73 -59.52
N ILE A 79 -10.56 13.29 -58.45
CA ILE A 79 -10.92 12.55 -57.23
C ILE A 79 -12.27 11.83 -57.41
N MET A 80 -13.22 12.47 -58.09
CA MET A 80 -14.58 11.96 -58.28
C MET A 80 -14.70 10.94 -59.44
N GLY A 81 -13.78 10.96 -60.41
CA GLY A 81 -13.76 10.13 -61.63
C GLY A 81 -14.38 10.82 -62.85
N GLN A 82 -13.99 10.44 -64.09
CA GLN A 82 -14.51 11.05 -65.31
C GLN A 82 -15.82 10.38 -65.80
N PRO A 83 -16.81 11.12 -66.33
CA PRO A 83 -18.13 10.58 -66.67
C PRO A 83 -18.10 9.62 -67.87
N GLU A 84 -17.12 9.78 -68.75
CA GLU A 84 -16.97 9.05 -70.02
C GLU A 84 -16.55 7.58 -69.81
N ASP A 85 -15.99 7.26 -68.64
CA ASP A 85 -15.63 5.88 -68.25
C ASP A 85 -16.85 5.02 -67.84
N TYR A 86 -18.05 5.61 -67.77
CA TYR A 86 -19.26 4.93 -67.26
C TYR A 86 -20.30 4.58 -68.33
N ALA A 87 -20.19 5.11 -69.56
CA ALA A 87 -21.14 4.83 -70.65
C ALA A 87 -20.82 3.55 -71.44
N GLU A 88 -19.59 3.04 -71.36
CA GLU A 88 -19.12 1.83 -72.07
C GLU A 88 -18.49 0.81 -71.11
N ALA A 89 -19.17 0.55 -69.98
CA ALA A 89 -18.80 -0.53 -69.06
C ALA A 89 -19.94 -1.54 -68.85
N GLU A 90 -20.64 -1.90 -69.93
CA GLU A 90 -21.14 -3.27 -70.06
C GLU A 90 -20.15 -4.04 -70.95
N GLU A 91 -19.51 -5.05 -70.36
CA GLU A 91 -18.58 -6.01 -70.98
C GLU A 91 -17.08 -5.65 -70.99
N GLY A 92 -16.44 -5.91 -69.84
CA GLY A 92 -15.22 -6.72 -69.80
C GLY A 92 -13.95 -6.05 -69.32
N TYR A 93 -13.60 -6.22 -68.04
CA TYR A 93 -12.20 -6.25 -67.60
C TYR A 93 -12.00 -7.19 -66.41
N ALA A 94 -11.45 -8.37 -66.72
CA ALA A 94 -10.51 -9.04 -65.85
C ALA A 94 -9.09 -8.56 -66.21
N SER A 95 -8.26 -8.35 -65.19
CA SER A 95 -6.82 -8.06 -65.20
C SER A 95 -6.35 -6.59 -65.20
N SER A 96 -5.77 -6.23 -64.05
CA SER A 96 -4.54 -5.46 -63.86
C SER A 96 -4.42 -4.06 -64.47
N GLY A 97 -4.96 -3.06 -63.77
CA GLY A 97 -4.45 -1.70 -63.74
C GLY A 97 -4.12 -1.31 -62.30
N SER A 98 -2.84 -1.15 -61.99
CA SER A 98 -2.37 -0.62 -60.71
C SER A 98 -2.72 0.86 -60.58
N HIS A 99 -3.92 1.14 -60.07
CA HIS A 99 -4.25 2.45 -59.54
C HIS A 99 -3.54 2.60 -58.19
N THR A 100 -2.54 3.47 -58.16
CA THR A 100 -2.03 4.06 -56.92
C THR A 100 -3.22 4.60 -56.14
N SER A 101 -3.67 3.84 -55.14
CA SER A 101 -4.62 4.31 -54.16
C SER A 101 -3.97 5.49 -53.46
N TYR A 102 -4.37 6.71 -53.81
CA TYR A 102 -4.27 7.83 -52.88
C TYR A 102 -5.08 7.38 -51.68
N ARG A 103 -4.38 6.86 -50.67
CA ARG A 103 -4.94 6.49 -49.38
C ARG A 103 -5.31 7.81 -48.71
N ASN A 104 -6.42 8.39 -49.14
CA ASN A 104 -7.00 9.53 -48.48
C ASN A 104 -7.41 8.99 -47.11
N ASN A 105 -6.78 9.50 -46.05
CA ASN A 105 -7.12 9.16 -44.67
C ASN A 105 -8.49 9.76 -44.34
N ASN A 106 -9.55 9.28 -44.99
CA ASN A 106 -10.90 9.45 -44.51
C ASN A 106 -11.01 8.62 -43.24
N ALA A 107 -10.77 9.25 -42.10
CA ALA A 107 -10.90 8.62 -40.80
C ALA A 107 -12.32 8.05 -40.69
N LYS A 108 -12.43 6.73 -40.44
CA LYS A 108 -13.72 6.10 -40.12
C LYS A 108 -14.40 6.93 -39.03
N LYS A 109 -15.67 7.26 -39.25
CA LYS A 109 -16.48 7.97 -38.25
C LYS A 109 -17.40 6.97 -37.57
N LEU A 110 -17.51 7.09 -36.24
CA LEU A 110 -18.34 6.20 -35.46
C LEU A 110 -19.80 6.67 -35.52
N PHE A 111 -20.62 5.91 -36.24
CA PHE A 111 -22.06 6.10 -36.32
C PHE A 111 -22.79 4.89 -35.72
N ARG A 112 -24.04 5.07 -35.31
CA ARG A 112 -24.92 3.93 -35.02
C ARG A 112 -25.67 3.52 -36.28
N ASP A 113 -25.63 2.22 -36.58
CA ASP A 113 -26.28 1.63 -37.74
C ASP A 113 -27.71 1.20 -37.41
N ARG A 114 -28.67 1.61 -38.24
CA ARG A 114 -30.10 1.30 -38.08
C ARG A 114 -30.54 0.08 -38.89
N ASP A 115 -29.80 -0.28 -39.94
CA ASP A 115 -30.21 -1.28 -40.91
C ASP A 115 -30.00 -2.71 -40.36
N ASP A 116 -28.96 -2.94 -39.54
CA ASP A 116 -28.77 -4.18 -38.76
C ASP A 116 -28.99 -3.98 -37.24
N ARG A 117 -30.22 -3.60 -36.85
CA ARG A 117 -30.58 -3.36 -35.43
C ARG A 117 -31.19 -4.58 -34.73
N PHE A 118 -30.61 -4.97 -33.60
CA PHE A 118 -31.30 -5.75 -32.56
C PHE A 118 -31.81 -4.86 -31.42
N LEU A 119 -30.99 -3.89 -30.98
CA LEU A 119 -31.36 -2.89 -29.96
C LEU A 119 -30.65 -1.56 -30.26
N ALA A 120 -31.35 -0.56 -30.81
CA ALA A 120 -30.84 0.81 -31.01
C ALA A 120 -29.58 1.03 -31.89
N GLY A 121 -28.98 -0.02 -32.48
CA GLY A 121 -27.95 0.09 -33.52
C GLY A 121 -26.50 0.31 -33.04
N VAL A 122 -26.28 0.42 -31.73
CA VAL A 122 -24.97 0.74 -31.14
C VAL A 122 -23.96 -0.40 -31.36
N ALA A 123 -24.35 -1.65 -31.10
CA ALA A 123 -23.43 -2.79 -31.31
C ALA A 123 -23.04 -2.98 -32.78
N SER A 124 -23.95 -2.73 -33.73
CA SER A 124 -23.67 -2.81 -35.17
C SER A 124 -22.70 -1.72 -35.59
N GLY A 125 -22.95 -0.47 -35.17
CA GLY A 125 -22.06 0.66 -35.42
C GLY A 125 -20.64 0.48 -34.88
N LEU A 126 -20.50 -0.04 -33.64
CA LEU A 126 -19.18 -0.41 -33.10
C LEU A 126 -18.52 -1.55 -33.90
N GLY A 127 -19.30 -2.51 -34.39
CA GLY A 127 -18.81 -3.59 -35.24
C GLY A 127 -18.17 -3.06 -36.54
N HIS A 128 -18.85 -2.16 -37.25
CA HIS A 128 -18.34 -1.54 -38.48
C HIS A 128 -17.09 -0.67 -38.24
N TYR A 129 -17.08 0.10 -37.14
CA TYR A 129 -15.96 0.95 -36.79
C TYR A 129 -14.69 0.15 -36.45
N PHE A 130 -14.83 -0.87 -35.58
CA PHE A 130 -13.70 -1.71 -35.16
C PHE A 130 -13.40 -2.86 -36.12
N ASN A 131 -14.22 -3.07 -37.14
CA ASN A 131 -14.13 -4.19 -38.09
C ASN A 131 -14.17 -5.57 -37.40
N ILE A 132 -15.07 -5.73 -36.42
CA ILE A 132 -15.28 -6.94 -35.62
C ILE A 132 -16.73 -7.40 -35.81
N ASP A 133 -16.98 -8.71 -35.88
CA ASP A 133 -18.34 -9.23 -35.95
C ASP A 133 -19.20 -8.71 -34.80
N VAL A 134 -20.41 -8.25 -35.14
CA VAL A 134 -21.37 -7.65 -34.20
C VAL A 134 -21.70 -8.60 -33.05
N ILE A 135 -21.62 -9.91 -33.27
CA ILE A 135 -21.84 -10.95 -32.25
C ILE A 135 -20.85 -10.82 -31.10
N TRP A 136 -19.57 -10.55 -31.36
CA TRP A 136 -18.56 -10.40 -30.31
C TRP A 136 -18.76 -9.12 -29.51
N VAL A 137 -19.16 -8.03 -30.18
CA VAL A 137 -19.51 -6.77 -29.50
C VAL A 137 -20.70 -6.98 -28.57
N ARG A 138 -21.73 -7.71 -29.02
CA ARG A 138 -22.90 -8.10 -28.19
C ARG A 138 -22.49 -8.96 -27.00
N LEU A 139 -21.62 -9.95 -27.20
CA LEU A 139 -21.12 -10.81 -26.12
C LEU A 139 -20.27 -10.04 -25.10
N ALA A 140 -19.46 -9.09 -25.55
CA ALA A 140 -18.66 -8.23 -24.67
C ALA A 140 -19.57 -7.39 -23.75
N PHE A 141 -20.63 -6.76 -24.28
CA PHE A 141 -21.60 -6.05 -23.46
C PHE A 141 -22.37 -6.97 -22.49
N LEU A 142 -22.66 -8.21 -22.90
CA LEU A 142 -23.29 -9.21 -22.03
C LEU A 142 -22.36 -9.59 -20.87
N ILE A 143 -21.09 -9.86 -21.14
CA ILE A 143 -20.08 -10.18 -20.12
C ILE A 143 -19.88 -8.98 -19.19
N LEU A 144 -19.75 -7.77 -19.73
CA LEU A 144 -19.59 -6.55 -18.91
C LEU A 144 -20.81 -6.30 -18.02
N THR A 145 -22.00 -6.68 -18.47
CA THR A 145 -23.22 -6.61 -17.68
C THR A 145 -23.22 -7.63 -16.54
N LEU A 146 -22.79 -8.86 -16.82
CA LEU A 146 -22.76 -9.96 -15.85
C LEU A 146 -21.62 -9.85 -14.82
N ALA A 147 -20.43 -9.44 -15.26
CA ALA A 147 -19.23 -9.35 -14.44
C ALA A 147 -19.06 -7.95 -13.78
N GLY A 148 -19.52 -6.89 -14.44
CA GLY A 148 -19.27 -5.50 -14.04
C GLY A 148 -20.42 -4.82 -13.30
N PHE A 149 -21.25 -5.55 -12.53
CA PHE A 149 -22.36 -4.94 -11.77
C PHE A 149 -23.36 -4.13 -12.62
N GLY A 150 -23.65 -4.56 -13.85
CA GLY A 150 -24.59 -3.86 -14.74
C GLY A 150 -23.99 -2.67 -15.52
N PHE A 151 -22.68 -2.42 -15.42
CA PHE A 151 -22.00 -1.34 -16.15
C PHE A 151 -22.15 -1.49 -17.68
N GLY A 152 -22.27 -2.71 -18.19
CA GLY A 152 -22.52 -2.97 -19.62
C GLY A 152 -23.82 -2.36 -20.13
N VAL A 153 -24.89 -2.37 -19.33
CA VAL A 153 -26.17 -1.77 -19.69
C VAL A 153 -26.09 -0.25 -19.70
N ILE A 154 -25.45 0.33 -18.68
CA ILE A 154 -25.27 1.78 -18.57
C ILE A 154 -24.41 2.30 -19.71
N GLY A 155 -23.28 1.64 -20.00
CA GLY A 155 -22.41 1.99 -21.12
C GLY A 155 -23.12 1.95 -22.47
N TYR A 156 -24.00 0.95 -22.68
CA TYR A 156 -24.80 0.84 -23.90
C TYR A 156 -25.77 2.01 -24.08
N ILE A 157 -26.45 2.42 -23.00
CA ILE A 157 -27.40 3.55 -23.01
C ILE A 157 -26.67 4.88 -23.25
N ILE A 158 -25.50 5.07 -22.64
CA ILE A 158 -24.68 6.27 -22.85
C ILE A 158 -24.25 6.39 -24.32
N MET A 159 -23.74 5.31 -24.91
CA MET A 159 -23.36 5.29 -26.33
C MET A 159 -24.57 5.51 -27.24
N TRP A 160 -25.75 5.01 -26.89
CA TRP A 160 -26.95 5.24 -27.68
C TRP A 160 -27.33 6.74 -27.75
N ILE A 161 -27.15 7.48 -26.66
CA ILE A 161 -27.44 8.92 -26.60
C ILE A 161 -26.35 9.74 -27.32
N LEU A 162 -25.08 9.35 -27.18
CA LEU A 162 -23.95 10.09 -27.73
C LEU A 162 -23.71 9.86 -29.23
N LEU A 163 -24.02 8.66 -29.76
CA LEU A 163 -23.69 8.32 -31.14
C LEU A 163 -24.76 8.79 -32.13
N PRO A 164 -24.37 9.60 -33.16
CA PRO A 164 -25.28 10.02 -34.22
C PRO A 164 -25.66 8.85 -35.14
N GLU A 165 -26.84 8.92 -35.75
CA GLU A 165 -27.32 7.93 -36.74
C GLU A 165 -26.71 8.23 -38.11
N ALA A 166 -26.23 7.20 -38.82
CA ALA A 166 -25.91 7.33 -40.24
C ALA A 166 -27.23 7.36 -41.05
N ARG A 167 -27.49 8.48 -41.75
CA ARG A 167 -28.73 8.72 -42.50
C ARG A 167 -28.51 8.77 -44.00
N THR A 168 -27.38 9.30 -44.46
CA THR A 168 -27.06 9.41 -45.89
C THR A 168 -26.23 8.21 -46.37
N THR A 169 -26.30 7.90 -47.66
CA THR A 169 -25.46 6.86 -48.30
C THR A 169 -23.97 7.16 -48.08
N SER A 170 -23.62 8.44 -48.19
CA SER A 170 -22.28 8.94 -47.89
C SER A 170 -21.84 8.67 -46.44
N GLU A 171 -22.70 8.86 -45.44
CA GLU A 171 -22.39 8.55 -44.02
C GLU A 171 -22.25 7.05 -43.75
N LYS A 172 -23.05 6.22 -44.43
CA LYS A 172 -22.93 4.75 -44.33
C LYS A 172 -21.60 4.25 -44.89
N LEU A 173 -21.17 4.77 -46.05
CA LEU A 173 -19.86 4.47 -46.63
C LEU A 173 -18.73 4.92 -45.71
N GLN A 174 -18.85 6.09 -45.05
CA GLN A 174 -17.89 6.56 -44.05
C GLN A 174 -17.81 5.68 -42.79
N MET A 175 -18.93 5.08 -42.37
CA MET A 175 -19.00 4.14 -41.25
C MET A 175 -18.31 2.81 -41.57
N GLU A 176 -18.52 2.29 -42.79
CA GLU A 176 -17.90 1.05 -43.29
C GLU A 176 -16.40 1.25 -43.64
N GLY A 177 -16.00 2.50 -43.91
CA GLY A 177 -14.64 2.89 -44.29
C GLY A 177 -14.36 2.76 -45.78
N GLU A 178 -15.42 2.76 -46.60
CA GLU A 178 -15.32 2.79 -48.06
C GLU A 178 -15.14 4.25 -48.54
N ALA A 179 -14.46 4.43 -49.68
CA ALA A 179 -14.28 5.75 -50.25
C ALA A 179 -15.62 6.27 -50.79
N VAL A 180 -15.99 7.50 -50.42
CA VAL A 180 -17.19 8.19 -50.93
C VAL A 180 -16.89 8.70 -52.35
N ASN A 181 -17.00 7.81 -53.34
CA ASN A 181 -16.90 8.09 -54.77
C ASN A 181 -18.19 7.65 -55.48
N ILE A 182 -18.34 8.04 -56.75
CA ILE A 182 -19.56 7.81 -57.53
C ILE A 182 -19.87 6.31 -57.62
N ASP A 183 -18.85 5.48 -57.88
CA ASP A 183 -18.98 4.02 -57.98
C ASP A 183 -19.55 3.36 -56.72
N ASN A 184 -19.02 3.72 -55.54
CA ASN A 184 -19.43 3.09 -54.28
C ASN A 184 -20.81 3.62 -53.83
N ILE A 185 -21.12 4.89 -54.09
CA ILE A 185 -22.45 5.46 -53.83
C ILE A 185 -23.50 4.78 -54.70
N GLU A 186 -23.25 4.67 -56.01
CA GLU A 186 -24.16 4.01 -56.95
C GLU A 186 -24.35 2.54 -56.60
N LYS A 187 -23.25 1.81 -56.33
CA LYS A 187 -23.28 0.40 -55.94
C LYS A 187 -24.05 0.19 -54.63
N LYS A 188 -23.87 1.05 -53.63
CA LYS A 188 -24.58 0.94 -52.34
C LYS A 188 -26.09 1.17 -52.53
N ILE A 189 -26.47 2.20 -53.28
CA ILE A 189 -27.88 2.52 -53.56
C ILE A 189 -28.51 1.40 -54.38
N ARG A 190 -27.85 0.91 -55.43
CA ARG A 190 -28.36 -0.20 -56.25
C ARG A 190 -28.55 -1.46 -55.43
N ASN A 191 -27.61 -1.79 -54.54
CA ASN A 191 -27.74 -2.92 -53.61
C ASN A 191 -28.88 -2.72 -52.60
N GLU A 192 -29.08 -1.52 -52.06
CA GLU A 192 -30.21 -1.22 -51.17
C GLU A 192 -31.55 -1.31 -51.91
N PHE A 193 -31.65 -0.76 -53.12
CA PHE A 193 -32.83 -0.84 -53.96
C PHE A 193 -33.13 -2.27 -54.43
N ASP A 194 -32.12 -3.05 -54.81
CA ASP A 194 -32.29 -4.46 -55.18
C ASP A 194 -32.74 -5.29 -53.96
N ASN A 195 -32.20 -5.02 -52.76
CA ASN A 195 -32.63 -5.64 -51.50
C ASN A 195 -34.05 -5.22 -51.08
N ILE A 196 -34.46 -3.98 -51.37
CA ILE A 196 -35.83 -3.51 -51.13
C ILE A 196 -36.78 -4.11 -52.16
N SER A 197 -36.42 -4.12 -53.44
CA SER A 197 -37.21 -4.70 -54.53
C SER A 197 -37.43 -6.20 -54.32
N THR A 198 -36.41 -6.93 -53.87
CA THR A 198 -36.53 -8.34 -53.49
C THR A 198 -37.41 -8.51 -52.25
N LYS A 199 -37.20 -7.76 -51.15
CA LYS A 199 -38.08 -7.80 -49.97
C LYS A 199 -39.53 -7.38 -50.25
N VAL A 200 -39.74 -6.44 -51.17
CA VAL A 200 -41.07 -5.99 -51.61
C VAL A 200 -41.72 -7.04 -52.49
N LYS A 201 -40.97 -7.70 -53.38
CA LYS A 201 -41.47 -8.83 -54.17
C LYS A 201 -41.80 -10.03 -53.27
N GLU A 202 -40.97 -10.34 -52.28
CA GLU A 202 -41.21 -11.38 -51.28
C GLU A 202 -42.41 -11.03 -50.39
N GLY A 203 -42.48 -9.80 -49.88
CA GLY A 203 -43.59 -9.32 -49.06
C GLY A 203 -44.91 -9.16 -49.81
N ALA A 204 -44.89 -8.81 -51.10
CA ALA A 204 -46.07 -8.78 -51.96
C ALA A 204 -46.58 -10.21 -52.27
N HIS A 205 -45.67 -11.18 -52.36
CA HIS A 205 -46.04 -12.59 -52.51
C HIS A 205 -46.66 -13.17 -51.23
N GLU A 206 -46.26 -12.68 -50.05
CA GLU A 206 -46.88 -13.02 -48.75
C GLU A 206 -48.20 -12.29 -48.50
N LEU A 207 -48.38 -11.07 -49.00
CA LEU A 207 -49.61 -10.28 -48.84
C LEU A 207 -50.73 -10.74 -49.78
N SER A 208 -50.40 -11.17 -51.00
CA SER A 208 -51.39 -11.62 -51.99
C SER A 208 -52.17 -12.86 -51.53
N ASP A 209 -51.55 -13.73 -50.74
CA ASP A 209 -52.20 -14.95 -50.23
C ASP A 209 -52.94 -14.75 -48.89
N LYS A 210 -52.83 -13.57 -48.26
CA LYS A 210 -53.29 -13.37 -46.87
C LYS A 210 -54.19 -12.18 -46.60
N ILE A 211 -54.71 -11.51 -47.62
CA ILE A 211 -55.63 -10.37 -47.42
C ILE A 211 -57.01 -10.70 -48.02
N SER A 212 -57.84 -11.37 -47.20
CA SER A 212 -59.29 -11.16 -47.24
C SER A 212 -59.64 -9.99 -46.31
N SER A 213 -60.54 -9.13 -46.76
CA SER A 213 -60.85 -7.80 -46.22
C SER A 213 -61.55 -7.84 -44.86
N ALA A 214 -60.87 -8.25 -43.79
CA ALA A 214 -61.46 -8.28 -42.45
C ALA A 214 -60.44 -8.11 -41.32
N ASP A 215 -59.49 -7.17 -41.41
CA ASP A 215 -58.73 -6.77 -40.20
C ASP A 215 -58.08 -5.37 -40.27
N TYR A 216 -58.69 -4.43 -41.01
CA TYR A 216 -58.24 -3.03 -41.02
C TYR A 216 -58.52 -2.28 -39.69
N GLN A 217 -59.30 -2.87 -38.77
CA GLN A 217 -59.60 -2.27 -37.46
C GLN A 217 -58.66 -2.73 -36.33
N LYS A 218 -58.03 -3.90 -36.41
CA LYS A 218 -57.03 -4.33 -35.40
C LYS A 218 -55.70 -3.61 -35.54
N LEU A 219 -55.34 -3.19 -36.75
CA LEU A 219 -54.07 -2.50 -37.02
C LEU A 219 -54.04 -1.03 -36.54
N ARG A 220 -55.21 -0.43 -36.26
CA ARG A 220 -55.32 0.97 -35.79
C ARG A 220 -55.19 1.14 -34.27
N ASN A 221 -55.37 0.06 -33.51
CA ASN A 221 -55.28 0.09 -32.04
C ASN A 221 -53.89 -0.29 -31.51
N GLN A 222 -52.93 -0.55 -32.40
CA GLN A 222 -51.55 -0.93 -32.05
C GLN A 222 -50.53 0.21 -32.27
N THR A 223 -50.99 1.46 -32.22
CA THR A 223 -50.14 2.66 -32.35
C THR A 223 -50.13 3.55 -31.09
N LYS A 224 -50.64 3.03 -29.97
CA LYS A 224 -50.34 3.46 -28.59
C LYS A 224 -50.09 2.16 -27.80
N SER A 225 -48.90 1.77 -27.35
CA SER A 225 -47.75 2.54 -26.89
C SER A 225 -46.49 1.65 -26.88
N GLY A 226 -45.73 1.63 -27.98
CA GLY A 226 -44.46 0.87 -28.03
C GLY A 226 -43.46 1.28 -26.93
N ALA A 227 -43.58 2.51 -26.41
CA ALA A 227 -42.79 2.99 -25.28
C ALA A 227 -43.19 2.37 -23.93
N GLN A 228 -44.47 2.02 -23.72
CA GLN A 228 -44.95 1.45 -22.46
C GLN A 228 -44.67 -0.05 -22.38
N ASP A 229 -44.83 -0.77 -23.50
CA ASP A 229 -44.39 -2.17 -23.60
C ASP A 229 -42.86 -2.30 -23.46
N PHE A 230 -42.12 -1.33 -23.99
CA PHE A 230 -40.67 -1.23 -23.79
C PHE A 230 -40.32 -0.92 -22.33
N ALA A 231 -41.02 0.02 -21.68
CA ALA A 231 -40.82 0.35 -20.28
C ALA A 231 -41.16 -0.82 -19.34
N ASP A 232 -42.25 -1.55 -19.60
CA ASP A 232 -42.65 -2.72 -18.82
C ASP A 232 -41.67 -3.88 -19.01
N THR A 233 -41.15 -4.06 -20.22
CA THR A 233 -40.12 -5.06 -20.51
C THR A 233 -38.79 -4.69 -19.83
N LEU A 234 -38.37 -3.43 -19.92
CA LEU A 234 -37.20 -2.93 -19.18
C LEU A 234 -37.37 -3.05 -17.67
N GLY A 235 -38.55 -2.75 -17.13
CA GLY A 235 -38.86 -2.90 -15.71
C GLY A 235 -38.77 -4.35 -15.25
N LYS A 236 -39.29 -5.31 -16.03
CA LYS A 236 -39.17 -6.75 -15.75
C LYS A 236 -37.73 -7.24 -15.81
N ILE A 237 -36.95 -6.79 -16.80
CA ILE A 237 -35.51 -7.13 -16.93
C ILE A 237 -34.75 -6.56 -15.73
N LEU A 238 -34.98 -5.29 -15.39
CA LEU A 238 -34.34 -4.62 -14.27
C LEU A 238 -34.64 -5.32 -12.93
N LEU A 239 -35.90 -5.68 -12.66
CA LEU A 239 -36.27 -6.43 -11.46
C LEU A 239 -35.66 -7.84 -11.44
N THR A 240 -35.49 -8.47 -12.60
CA THR A 240 -34.83 -9.77 -12.71
C THR A 240 -33.33 -9.64 -12.42
N VAL A 241 -32.67 -8.61 -12.94
CA VAL A 241 -31.27 -8.28 -12.64
C VAL A 241 -31.11 -8.00 -11.14
N PHE A 242 -31.98 -7.19 -10.53
CA PHE A 242 -31.95 -6.94 -9.08
C PHE A 242 -32.16 -8.21 -8.24
N LYS A 243 -33.02 -9.15 -8.69
CA LYS A 243 -33.19 -10.45 -8.01
C LYS A 243 -31.93 -11.32 -8.12
N VAL A 244 -31.27 -11.35 -9.27
CA VAL A 244 -30.00 -12.08 -9.46
C VAL A 244 -28.90 -11.45 -8.62
N PHE A 245 -28.81 -10.12 -8.65
CA PHE A 245 -27.87 -9.35 -7.82
C PHE A 245 -28.12 -9.56 -6.32
N GLY A 246 -29.37 -9.55 -5.88
CA GLY A 246 -29.75 -9.86 -4.51
C GLY A 246 -29.29 -11.25 -4.09
N LYS A 247 -29.51 -12.28 -4.92
CA LYS A 247 -29.01 -13.64 -4.65
C LYS A 247 -27.48 -13.68 -4.54
N PHE A 248 -26.77 -13.00 -5.44
CA PHE A 248 -25.32 -12.91 -5.39
C PHE A 248 -24.83 -12.26 -4.07
N MET A 249 -25.45 -11.14 -3.68
CA MET A 249 -25.16 -10.48 -2.41
C MET A 249 -25.46 -11.38 -1.20
N GLY A 250 -26.54 -12.18 -1.28
CA GLY A 250 -26.85 -13.20 -0.29
C GLY A 250 -25.73 -14.24 -0.12
N VAL A 251 -25.18 -14.77 -1.22
CA VAL A 251 -24.03 -15.69 -1.19
C VAL A 251 -22.81 -15.02 -0.57
N LEU A 252 -22.51 -13.78 -0.95
CA LEU A 252 -21.38 -13.03 -0.42
C LEU A 252 -21.48 -12.85 1.10
N LEU A 253 -22.65 -12.46 1.60
CA LEU A 253 -22.89 -12.30 3.05
C LEU A 253 -22.73 -13.62 3.81
N ILE A 254 -23.24 -14.73 3.28
CA ILE A 254 -23.09 -16.07 3.87
C ILE A 254 -21.61 -16.43 3.95
N PHE A 255 -20.84 -16.19 2.87
CA PHE A 255 -19.43 -16.53 2.80
C PHE A 255 -18.60 -15.73 3.81
N ILE A 256 -18.77 -14.40 3.83
CA ILE A 256 -18.07 -13.51 4.78
C ILE A 256 -18.43 -13.88 6.22
N ALA A 257 -19.72 -13.99 6.53
CA ALA A 257 -20.17 -14.31 7.88
C ALA A 257 -19.78 -15.74 8.31
N GLY A 258 -19.78 -16.70 7.37
CA GLY A 258 -19.33 -18.06 7.64
C GLY A 258 -17.84 -18.09 7.99
N ILE A 259 -16.99 -17.46 7.18
CA ILE A 259 -15.55 -17.38 7.45
C ILE A 259 -15.29 -16.70 8.78
N THR A 260 -15.92 -15.55 9.06
CA THR A 260 -15.69 -14.85 10.33
C THR A 260 -16.11 -15.68 11.53
N LEU A 261 -17.26 -16.37 11.48
CA LEU A 261 -17.72 -17.24 12.55
C LEU A 261 -16.78 -18.44 12.78
N VAL A 262 -16.30 -19.07 11.70
CA VAL A 262 -15.32 -20.16 11.82
C VAL A 262 -14.01 -19.65 12.42
N SER A 263 -13.46 -18.54 11.92
CA SER A 263 -12.23 -17.96 12.45
C SER A 263 -12.37 -17.54 13.91
N LEU A 264 -13.51 -16.98 14.30
CA LEU A 264 -13.80 -16.59 15.69
C LEU A 264 -13.85 -17.81 16.61
N LEU A 265 -14.47 -18.91 16.16
CA LEU A 265 -14.57 -20.17 16.90
C LEU A 265 -13.21 -20.86 17.03
N LEU A 266 -12.41 -20.89 15.96
CA LEU A 266 -11.04 -21.39 16.00
C LEU A 266 -10.15 -20.51 16.89
N GLY A 267 -10.33 -19.19 16.85
CA GLY A 267 -9.57 -18.25 17.66
C GLY A 267 -9.79 -18.44 19.16
N ILE A 268 -11.05 -18.49 19.62
CA ILE A 268 -11.34 -18.70 21.04
C ILE A 268 -10.90 -20.08 21.52
N PHE A 269 -11.05 -21.12 20.68
CA PHE A 269 -10.58 -22.46 21.00
C PHE A 269 -9.05 -22.52 21.07
N SER A 270 -8.35 -21.86 20.15
CA SER A 270 -6.88 -21.81 20.13
C SER A 270 -6.34 -21.09 21.36
N ILE A 271 -6.86 -19.90 21.67
CA ILE A 271 -6.45 -19.13 22.85
C ILE A 271 -6.69 -19.94 24.14
N GLY A 272 -7.89 -20.50 24.31
CA GLY A 272 -8.22 -21.26 25.51
C GLY A 272 -7.46 -22.58 25.66
N SER A 273 -7.19 -23.28 24.55
CA SER A 273 -6.42 -24.54 24.58
C SER A 273 -4.93 -24.31 24.83
N LEU A 274 -4.33 -23.27 24.25
CA LEU A 274 -2.94 -22.91 24.48
C LEU A 274 -2.69 -22.51 25.95
N GLU A 275 -3.59 -21.70 26.52
CA GLU A 275 -3.53 -21.31 27.94
C GLU A 275 -3.71 -22.54 28.86
N PHE A 276 -4.64 -23.45 28.55
CA PHE A 276 -4.83 -24.70 29.32
C PHE A 276 -3.62 -25.64 29.28
N LEU A 277 -2.93 -25.71 28.14
CA LEU A 277 -1.75 -26.56 27.96
C LEU A 277 -0.46 -25.89 28.46
N ASN A 278 -0.54 -24.67 28.98
CA ASN A 278 0.60 -23.88 29.45
C ASN A 278 1.73 -23.79 28.42
N VAL A 279 1.35 -23.69 27.13
CA VAL A 279 2.28 -23.51 26.01
C VAL A 279 2.74 -22.05 26.04
N ASP A 280 4.05 -21.83 25.90
CA ASP A 280 4.73 -20.53 26.04
C ASP A 280 3.84 -19.31 25.72
N ASN A 281 3.68 -18.43 26.72
CA ASN A 281 2.77 -17.28 26.72
C ASN A 281 3.05 -16.26 25.60
N ASP A 282 4.18 -16.37 24.91
CA ASP A 282 4.55 -15.54 23.76
C ASP A 282 3.67 -15.80 22.52
N LEU A 283 2.93 -16.91 22.47
CA LEU A 283 2.00 -17.18 21.35
C LEU A 283 0.64 -16.49 21.52
N VAL A 284 0.28 -16.08 22.74
CA VAL A 284 -1.05 -15.55 23.06
C VAL A 284 -0.94 -14.13 23.60
N HIS A 285 -1.18 -13.15 22.72
CA HIS A 285 -1.24 -11.74 23.12
C HIS A 285 -2.67 -11.26 23.32
N TYR A 286 -2.99 -10.92 24.57
CA TYR A 286 -4.25 -10.26 24.92
C TYR A 286 -4.20 -8.75 24.67
N PRO A 287 -5.33 -8.09 24.37
CA PRO A 287 -5.41 -6.64 24.34
C PRO A 287 -4.99 -6.01 25.69
N PRO A 288 -4.38 -4.81 25.72
CA PRO A 288 -3.89 -4.17 26.96
C PRO A 288 -4.92 -4.10 28.09
N PHE A 289 -6.18 -3.81 27.76
CA PHE A 289 -7.24 -3.69 28.75
C PHE A 289 -7.61 -5.01 29.46
N PHE A 290 -7.21 -6.18 28.94
CA PHE A 290 -7.45 -7.47 29.60
C PHE A 290 -6.58 -7.65 30.85
N TYR A 291 -5.40 -7.02 30.92
CA TYR A 291 -4.46 -7.16 32.03
C TYR A 291 -4.90 -6.37 33.26
N ASP A 292 -5.45 -5.18 33.02
CA ASP A 292 -5.96 -4.28 34.06
C ASP A 292 -7.40 -4.61 34.49
N ALA A 293 -8.11 -5.45 33.72
CA ALA A 293 -9.52 -5.73 33.97
C ALA A 293 -9.75 -6.57 35.24
N THR A 294 -10.79 -6.20 35.97
CA THR A 294 -11.32 -6.95 37.12
C THR A 294 -11.94 -8.29 36.71
N LEU A 295 -12.45 -8.38 35.49
CA LEU A 295 -13.02 -9.61 34.95
C LEU A 295 -11.91 -10.53 34.47
N PRO A 296 -11.99 -11.85 34.76
CA PRO A 296 -11.02 -12.82 34.25
C PRO A 296 -10.89 -12.78 32.72
N LYS A 297 -9.67 -12.98 32.21
CA LYS A 297 -9.36 -12.96 30.77
C LYS A 297 -10.26 -13.90 29.95
N TRP A 298 -10.50 -15.12 30.43
CA TRP A 298 -11.37 -16.10 29.77
C TRP A 298 -12.81 -15.59 29.57
N LEU A 299 -13.35 -14.87 30.56
CA LEU A 299 -14.71 -14.32 30.51
C LEU A 299 -14.78 -13.15 29.52
N LEU A 300 -13.75 -12.29 29.50
CA LEU A 300 -13.64 -11.21 28.51
C LEU A 300 -13.52 -11.74 27.08
N SER A 301 -12.77 -12.83 26.87
CA SER A 301 -12.70 -13.52 25.57
C SER A 301 -14.07 -14.00 25.11
N ILE A 302 -14.89 -14.56 26.02
CA ILE A 302 -16.27 -14.97 25.72
C ILE A 302 -17.14 -13.77 25.37
N PHE A 303 -17.08 -12.67 26.13
CA PHE A 303 -17.86 -11.47 25.81
C PHE A 303 -17.46 -10.87 24.46
N LEU A 304 -16.17 -10.83 24.14
CA LEU A 304 -15.69 -10.35 22.85
C LEU A 304 -16.18 -11.26 21.69
N PHE A 305 -16.14 -12.59 21.90
CA PHE A 305 -16.69 -13.57 20.97
C PHE A 305 -18.18 -13.33 20.73
N ILE A 306 -18.97 -13.15 21.78
CA ILE A 306 -20.42 -12.92 21.67
C ILE A 306 -20.71 -11.57 20.98
N LEU A 307 -19.96 -10.53 21.34
CA LEU A 307 -20.11 -9.18 20.81
C LEU A 307 -19.90 -9.12 19.29
N ILE A 308 -18.90 -9.84 18.78
CA ILE A 308 -18.60 -9.92 17.35
C ILE A 308 -19.47 -10.98 16.67
N GLY A 309 -19.63 -12.15 17.29
CA GLY A 309 -20.28 -13.32 16.72
C GLY A 309 -21.78 -13.12 16.46
N ILE A 310 -22.54 -12.54 17.39
CA ILE A 310 -24.00 -12.38 17.23
C ILE A 310 -24.36 -11.56 15.97
N PRO A 311 -23.76 -10.37 15.71
CA PRO A 311 -23.97 -9.65 14.46
C PRO A 311 -23.73 -10.49 13.21
N PHE A 312 -22.66 -11.28 13.18
CA PHE A 312 -22.35 -12.15 12.04
C PHE A 312 -23.32 -13.33 11.91
N VAL A 313 -23.82 -13.90 13.02
CA VAL A 313 -24.90 -14.91 12.97
C VAL A 313 -26.16 -14.31 12.33
N VAL A 314 -26.52 -13.08 12.71
CA VAL A 314 -27.67 -12.37 12.11
C VAL A 314 -27.46 -12.10 10.62
N LEU A 315 -26.26 -11.65 10.22
CA LEU A 315 -25.89 -11.46 8.81
C LEU A 315 -25.93 -12.76 8.02
N PHE A 316 -25.47 -13.86 8.60
CA PHE A 316 -25.51 -15.19 7.99
C PHE A 316 -26.95 -15.65 7.73
N ILE A 317 -27.84 -15.49 8.71
CA ILE A 317 -29.27 -15.81 8.58
C ILE A 317 -29.94 -14.89 7.55
N LEU A 318 -29.59 -13.60 7.52
CA LEU A 318 -30.08 -12.65 6.52
C LEU A 318 -29.67 -13.09 5.12
N GLY A 319 -28.40 -13.46 4.92
CA GLY A 319 -27.88 -13.96 3.65
C GLY A 319 -28.61 -15.23 3.18
N LEU A 320 -28.80 -16.21 4.08
CA LEU A 320 -29.59 -17.42 3.79
C LEU A 320 -31.02 -17.10 3.36
N ARG A 321 -31.64 -16.10 3.99
CA ARG A 321 -33.02 -15.68 3.68
C ARG A 321 -33.15 -14.98 2.34
N ILE A 322 -32.11 -14.24 1.91
CA ILE A 322 -32.06 -13.64 0.57
C ILE A 322 -31.95 -14.74 -0.50
N LEU A 323 -31.21 -15.81 -0.20
CA LEU A 323 -31.02 -16.94 -1.11
C LEU A 323 -32.23 -17.86 -1.21
N SER A 324 -32.88 -18.11 -0.07
CA SER A 324 -34.03 -19.00 0.03
C SER A 324 -35.14 -18.35 0.87
N PRO A 325 -36.32 -18.06 0.28
CA PRO A 325 -37.44 -17.48 1.00
C PRO A 325 -38.09 -18.44 2.01
N ASN A 326 -37.73 -19.73 1.97
CA ASN A 326 -38.25 -20.76 2.87
C ASN A 326 -37.56 -20.79 4.25
N VAL A 327 -36.50 -20.00 4.45
CA VAL A 327 -35.82 -19.90 5.74
C VAL A 327 -36.74 -19.21 6.74
N LYS A 328 -37.06 -19.92 7.84
CA LYS A 328 -37.94 -19.41 8.89
C LYS A 328 -37.34 -18.13 9.49
N LYS A 329 -38.18 -17.11 9.71
CA LYS A 329 -37.80 -15.94 10.50
C LYS A 329 -37.45 -16.40 11.91
N LEU A 330 -36.41 -15.81 12.49
CA LEU A 330 -36.18 -15.93 13.93
C LEU A 330 -37.41 -15.42 14.67
N GLY A 331 -37.85 -16.17 15.69
CA GLY A 331 -38.92 -15.71 16.57
C GLY A 331 -38.50 -14.43 17.28
N THR A 332 -39.46 -13.56 17.59
CA THR A 332 -39.20 -12.30 18.31
C THR A 332 -38.48 -12.56 19.63
N THR A 333 -38.82 -13.64 20.32
CA THR A 333 -38.13 -14.10 21.53
C THR A 333 -36.65 -14.38 21.28
N ALA A 334 -36.31 -15.13 20.24
CA ALA A 334 -34.92 -15.44 19.90
C ALA A 334 -34.09 -14.19 19.56
N ILE A 335 -34.68 -13.24 18.83
CA ILE A 335 -34.03 -11.96 18.50
C ILE A 335 -33.80 -11.15 19.77
N LEU A 336 -34.80 -11.05 20.65
CA LEU A 336 -34.68 -10.33 21.91
C LEU A 336 -33.64 -10.97 22.85
N THR A 337 -33.56 -12.29 22.92
CA THR A 337 -32.53 -12.98 23.71
C THR A 337 -31.13 -12.74 23.15
N LEU A 338 -30.95 -12.79 21.83
CA LEU A 338 -29.67 -12.49 21.20
C LEU A 338 -29.24 -11.04 21.44
N LEU A 339 -30.18 -10.10 21.31
CA LEU A 339 -29.94 -8.69 21.60
C LEU A 339 -29.56 -8.50 23.07
N GLY A 340 -30.28 -9.12 24.00
CA GLY A 340 -29.98 -9.04 25.43
C GLY A 340 -28.57 -9.55 25.77
N VAL A 341 -28.19 -10.73 25.26
CA VAL A 341 -26.86 -11.31 25.48
C VAL A 341 -25.76 -10.46 24.82
N TRP A 342 -26.01 -9.93 23.63
CA TRP A 342 -25.11 -9.00 22.95
C TRP A 342 -24.91 -7.70 23.74
N LEU A 343 -25.99 -7.13 24.30
CA LEU A 343 -25.95 -5.91 25.12
C LEU A 343 -25.15 -6.13 26.41
N VAL A 344 -25.34 -7.27 27.09
CA VAL A 344 -24.56 -7.61 28.29
C VAL A 344 -23.06 -7.69 27.95
N SER A 345 -22.72 -8.31 26.82
CA SER A 345 -21.34 -8.42 26.36
C SER A 345 -20.74 -7.06 26.01
N LEU A 346 -21.52 -6.20 25.35
CA LEU A 346 -21.13 -4.81 25.05
C LEU A 346 -20.86 -4.02 26.33
N LEU A 347 -21.73 -4.13 27.33
CA LEU A 347 -21.57 -3.46 28.62
C LEU A 347 -20.36 -3.97 29.40
N ALA A 348 -20.10 -5.29 29.38
CA ALA A 348 -18.94 -5.87 30.04
C ALA A 348 -17.63 -5.38 29.42
N ILE A 349 -17.50 -5.44 28.09
CA ILE A 349 -16.32 -4.92 27.37
C ILE A 349 -16.20 -3.41 27.57
N GLY A 350 -17.31 -2.67 27.51
CA GLY A 350 -17.33 -1.22 27.75
C GLY A 350 -16.86 -0.86 29.16
N PHE A 351 -17.31 -1.60 30.19
CA PHE A 351 -16.88 -1.42 31.57
C PHE A 351 -15.38 -1.69 31.73
N SER A 352 -14.86 -2.78 31.17
CA SER A 352 -13.43 -3.09 31.19
C SER A 352 -12.60 -2.03 30.46
N GLY A 353 -13.11 -1.49 29.35
CA GLY A 353 -12.48 -0.37 28.65
C GLY A 353 -12.42 0.90 29.50
N ILE A 354 -13.49 1.24 30.23
CA ILE A 354 -13.51 2.37 31.18
C ILE A 354 -12.54 2.11 32.35
N GLU A 355 -12.49 0.89 32.85
CA GLU A 355 -11.56 0.48 33.90
C GLU A 355 -10.09 0.67 33.48
N TYR A 356 -9.73 0.27 32.27
CA TYR A 356 -8.41 0.50 31.68
C TYR A 356 -8.13 2.00 31.45
N ALA A 357 -9.09 2.74 30.91
CA ALA A 357 -8.92 4.18 30.70
C ALA A 357 -8.73 4.92 32.03
N THR A 358 -9.46 4.51 33.07
CA THR A 358 -9.31 5.10 34.40
C THR A 358 -8.03 4.65 35.09
N SER A 359 -7.51 3.43 34.86
CA SER A 359 -6.27 2.95 35.50
C SER A 359 -5.04 3.77 35.12
N HIS A 360 -5.08 4.49 34.00
CA HIS A 360 -4.02 5.37 33.51
C HIS A 360 -4.30 6.87 33.78
N ALA A 361 -5.36 7.21 34.55
CA ALA A 361 -5.80 8.60 34.70
C ALA A 361 -4.96 9.43 35.69
N TYR A 362 -4.34 8.78 36.68
CA TYR A 362 -3.56 9.46 37.71
C TYR A 362 -2.20 8.81 37.91
N ASN A 363 -1.17 9.64 37.93
CA ASN A 363 0.16 9.22 38.37
C ASN A 363 0.20 9.19 39.89
N GLY A 364 1.04 8.33 40.45
CA GLY A 364 1.32 8.15 41.87
C GLY A 364 2.83 8.07 42.08
N ALA A 365 3.27 8.31 43.32
CA ALA A 365 4.67 8.14 43.66
C ALA A 365 4.82 7.64 45.10
N ASN A 366 5.78 6.74 45.31
CA ASN A 366 6.28 6.39 46.63
C ASN A 366 7.77 6.78 46.70
N VAL A 367 8.17 7.41 47.81
CA VAL A 367 9.53 7.90 48.02
C VAL A 367 10.09 7.29 49.29
N SER A 368 11.21 6.58 49.19
CA SER A 368 11.95 6.09 50.34
C SER A 368 13.34 6.75 50.40
N LYS A 369 13.82 7.01 51.62
CA LYS A 369 15.15 7.58 51.87
C LYS A 369 16.00 6.61 52.67
N HIS A 370 17.22 6.38 52.20
CA HIS A 370 18.18 5.46 52.81
C HIS A 370 19.49 6.20 53.06
N SER A 371 19.88 6.34 54.33
CA SER A 371 21.17 6.92 54.70
C SER A 371 22.32 6.02 54.23
N ILE A 372 23.40 6.61 53.75
CA ILE A 372 24.61 5.86 53.38
C ILE A 372 25.82 6.37 54.16
N THR A 373 26.77 5.48 54.41
CA THR A 373 28.07 5.80 55.01
C THR A 373 29.16 5.47 54.01
N TYR A 374 30.11 6.38 53.85
CA TYR A 374 31.16 6.28 52.85
C TYR A 374 32.42 7.00 53.35
N ALA A 375 33.59 6.62 52.84
CA ALA A 375 34.86 7.20 53.23
C ALA A 375 35.17 8.40 52.32
N LYS A 376 35.31 9.60 52.90
CA LYS A 376 35.59 10.83 52.13
C LYS A 376 36.97 10.84 51.46
N GLU A 377 37.90 10.01 51.92
CA GLU A 377 39.27 9.93 51.42
C GLU A 377 39.37 9.21 50.07
N GLU A 378 38.39 8.36 49.74
CA GLU A 378 38.34 7.61 48.49
C GLU A 378 37.19 8.11 47.60
N PRO A 379 37.33 8.04 46.26
CA PRO A 379 36.23 8.38 45.36
C PRO A 379 35.08 7.38 45.53
N LEU A 380 33.86 7.89 45.66
CA LEU A 380 32.64 7.09 45.73
C LEU A 380 32.32 6.54 44.35
N LYS A 381 32.41 5.22 44.17
CA LYS A 381 32.13 4.57 42.90
C LYS A 381 30.64 4.32 42.72
N ILE A 382 30.12 4.61 41.54
CA ILE A 382 28.73 4.32 41.18
C ILE A 382 28.73 3.36 40.00
N ARG A 383 28.01 2.26 40.15
CA ARG A 383 27.90 1.20 39.17
C ARG A 383 26.46 0.76 38.98
N VAL A 384 26.13 0.34 37.77
CA VAL A 384 24.83 -0.26 37.44
C VAL A 384 25.04 -1.71 37.01
N ILE A 385 24.21 -2.64 37.52
CA ILE A 385 24.28 -4.06 37.16
C ILE A 385 22.93 -4.59 36.69
N ASN A 386 22.96 -5.56 35.78
CA ASN A 386 21.80 -6.36 35.41
C ASN A 386 21.84 -7.73 36.12
N ASP A 387 20.69 -8.37 36.27
CA ASP A 387 20.61 -9.80 36.61
C ASP A 387 20.27 -10.62 35.37
N ASP A 388 21.32 -11.17 34.75
CA ASP A 388 21.20 -11.97 33.52
C ASP A 388 20.46 -13.30 33.75
N ASN A 389 20.25 -13.74 35.00
CA ASN A 389 19.44 -14.93 35.30
C ASN A 389 17.93 -14.65 35.16
N ILE A 390 17.52 -13.38 35.35
CA ILE A 390 16.12 -12.97 35.18
C ILE A 390 15.88 -12.67 33.70
N TYR A 391 16.69 -11.78 33.13
CA TYR A 391 16.58 -11.41 31.74
C TYR A 391 17.92 -10.92 31.20
N TYR A 392 18.47 -11.67 30.26
CA TYR A 392 19.69 -11.28 29.55
C TYR A 392 19.41 -10.15 28.55
N ASN A 393 20.08 -9.02 28.70
CA ASN A 393 20.03 -7.91 27.76
C ASN A 393 21.43 -7.46 27.36
N HIS A 394 21.87 -7.85 26.16
CA HIS A 394 23.18 -7.48 25.63
C HIS A 394 23.38 -5.95 25.54
N ASN A 395 22.30 -5.20 25.30
CA ASN A 395 22.31 -3.76 25.12
C ASN A 395 21.53 -3.07 26.25
N LEU A 396 21.98 -3.31 27.49
CA LEU A 396 21.42 -2.69 28.68
C LEU A 396 21.42 -1.17 28.56
N ARG A 397 20.23 -0.57 28.63
CA ARG A 397 20.03 0.87 28.57
C ARG A 397 18.73 1.24 29.25
N ASN A 398 18.67 2.44 29.81
CA ASN A 398 17.41 2.97 30.27
C ASN A 398 16.44 3.11 29.09
N ARG A 399 15.29 2.44 29.20
CA ARG A 399 14.14 2.58 28.31
C ARG A 399 12.86 2.30 29.08
N ASN A 400 11.80 2.98 28.65
CA ASN A 400 10.43 2.67 29.02
C ASN A 400 9.89 1.43 28.27
N ASN A 401 10.60 0.30 28.34
CA ASN A 401 10.11 -0.96 27.81
C ASN A 401 9.83 -1.93 28.95
N SER A 402 8.71 -2.64 28.85
CA SER A 402 8.33 -3.70 29.76
C SER A 402 8.31 -5.05 29.04
N ILE A 403 8.70 -6.09 29.77
CA ILE A 403 8.61 -7.48 29.34
C ILE A 403 8.07 -8.34 30.49
N ASN A 404 7.44 -9.45 30.16
CA ASN A 404 7.05 -10.48 31.12
C ASN A 404 8.25 -11.38 31.44
N VAL A 405 8.48 -11.61 32.72
CA VAL A 405 9.46 -12.59 33.23
C VAL A 405 8.80 -13.47 34.28
N ALA A 406 9.21 -14.73 34.35
CA ALA A 406 8.77 -15.66 35.38
C ALA A 406 9.84 -15.76 36.48
N ILE A 407 9.48 -15.44 37.72
CA ILE A 407 10.35 -15.56 38.88
C ILE A 407 9.62 -16.45 39.89
N ASP A 408 10.22 -17.58 40.25
CA ASP A 408 9.63 -18.57 41.17
C ASP A 408 8.18 -18.98 40.79
N ASP A 409 7.95 -19.31 39.52
CA ASP A 409 6.63 -19.62 38.92
C ASP A 409 5.59 -18.48 38.96
N THR A 410 6.01 -17.26 39.30
CA THR A 410 5.15 -16.07 39.26
C THR A 410 5.52 -15.14 38.12
N GLU A 411 4.55 -14.80 37.27
CA GLU A 411 4.75 -13.80 36.22
C GLU A 411 4.84 -12.40 36.82
N MET A 412 5.86 -11.67 36.39
CA MET A 412 6.18 -10.31 36.82
C MET A 412 6.48 -9.43 35.62
N LYS A 413 6.26 -8.12 35.77
CA LYS A 413 6.73 -7.10 34.82
C LYS A 413 8.19 -6.78 35.15
N TYR A 414 9.07 -6.87 34.16
CA TYR A 414 10.44 -6.39 34.22
C TYR A 414 10.59 -5.16 33.32
N SER A 415 11.25 -4.12 33.81
CA SER A 415 11.51 -2.89 33.04
C SER A 415 12.88 -2.31 33.37
N ASN A 416 13.50 -1.67 32.38
CA ASN A 416 14.77 -0.96 32.52
C ASN A 416 14.61 0.56 32.67
N ASP A 417 13.39 1.06 32.96
CA ASP A 417 13.15 2.50 33.15
C ASP A 417 13.64 2.99 34.53
N VAL A 418 14.96 3.04 34.65
CA VAL A 418 15.69 3.42 35.87
C VAL A 418 16.56 4.63 35.58
N ASN A 419 16.20 5.77 36.18
CA ASN A 419 16.94 7.01 36.11
C ASN A 419 17.80 7.19 37.35
N ILE A 420 19.11 7.34 37.16
CA ILE A 420 20.07 7.59 38.23
C ILE A 420 20.51 9.04 38.14
N ASP A 421 20.32 9.74 39.24
CA ASP A 421 20.65 11.16 39.38
C ASP A 421 21.57 11.32 40.60
N VAL A 422 22.48 12.28 40.56
CA VAL A 422 23.37 12.58 41.68
C VAL A 422 23.34 14.08 41.95
N ARG A 423 22.97 14.44 43.18
CA ARG A 423 22.73 15.83 43.60
C ARG A 423 23.52 16.17 44.85
N LYS A 424 23.72 17.47 45.05
CA LYS A 424 24.27 18.00 46.29
C LYS A 424 23.28 17.77 47.44
N SER A 425 23.77 17.23 48.56
CA SER A 425 23.04 17.15 49.81
C SER A 425 23.06 18.52 50.50
N GLU A 426 21.89 18.96 50.97
CA GLU A 426 21.78 20.15 51.84
C GLU A 426 22.26 19.88 53.27
N THR A 427 22.55 18.62 53.59
CA THR A 427 23.09 18.18 54.88
C THR A 427 24.50 17.61 54.68
N GLU A 428 25.31 17.55 55.73
CA GLU A 428 26.63 16.89 55.65
C GLU A 428 26.54 15.36 55.46
N ASN A 429 25.34 14.80 55.52
CA ASN A 429 25.08 13.37 55.36
C ASN A 429 24.77 13.05 53.89
N ALA A 430 25.28 11.91 53.43
CA ALA A 430 24.89 11.34 52.16
C ALA A 430 23.72 10.35 52.34
N TYR A 431 22.80 10.36 51.38
CA TYR A 431 21.64 9.47 51.38
C TYR A 431 21.16 9.21 49.96
N ILE A 432 20.45 8.11 49.76
CA ILE A 432 19.82 7.74 48.50
C ILE A 432 18.31 7.92 48.67
N GLU A 433 17.70 8.67 47.76
CA GLU A 433 16.26 8.76 47.61
C GLU A 433 15.82 7.88 46.44
N ILE A 434 14.99 6.88 46.71
CA ILE A 434 14.36 6.06 45.67
C ILE A 434 12.93 6.53 45.51
N LYS A 435 12.65 7.19 44.39
CA LYS A 435 11.30 7.58 43.99
C LYS A 435 10.79 6.59 42.96
N LYS A 436 9.75 5.85 43.33
CA LYS A 436 9.03 4.91 42.46
C LYS A 436 7.77 5.61 41.96
N THR A 437 7.47 5.55 40.67
CA THR A 437 6.24 6.10 40.09
C THR A 437 5.44 5.01 39.42
N SER A 438 4.11 5.13 39.44
CA SER A 438 3.18 4.22 38.79
C SER A 438 1.85 4.93 38.55
N GLU A 439 1.00 4.33 37.73
CA GLU A 439 -0.32 4.85 37.39
C GLU A 439 -1.43 4.12 38.17
N GLY A 440 -2.58 4.78 38.32
CA GLY A 440 -3.75 4.15 38.90
C GLY A 440 -5.05 4.91 38.70
N ARG A 441 -6.17 4.23 39.00
CA ARG A 441 -7.54 4.80 38.95
C ARG A 441 -7.78 6.02 39.84
N GLY A 442 -6.85 6.28 40.75
CA GLY A 442 -6.87 7.42 41.65
C GLY A 442 -5.53 7.50 42.35
N ARG A 443 -5.20 8.69 42.87
CA ARG A 443 -3.89 8.97 43.47
C ARG A 443 -3.47 7.95 44.55
N LYS A 444 -4.40 7.50 45.40
CA LYS A 444 -4.11 6.48 46.43
C LYS A 444 -3.67 5.15 45.80
N ARG A 445 -4.46 4.61 44.86
CA ARG A 445 -4.11 3.36 44.15
C ARG A 445 -2.83 3.48 43.35
N ALA A 446 -2.58 4.64 42.74
CA ALA A 446 -1.34 4.89 42.01
C ALA A 446 -0.12 4.88 42.96
N ASN A 447 -0.25 5.43 44.17
CA ASN A 447 0.79 5.33 45.20
C ASN A 447 0.96 3.89 45.71
N ASP A 448 -0.14 3.16 45.94
CA ASP A 448 -0.10 1.75 46.36
C ASP A 448 0.62 0.88 45.30
N ASN A 449 0.34 1.11 44.00
CA ASN A 449 1.05 0.44 42.90
C ASN A 449 2.54 0.81 42.88
N ALA A 450 2.87 2.10 43.04
CA ALA A 450 4.25 2.56 43.08
C ALA A 450 5.04 1.97 44.28
N GLU A 451 4.37 1.77 45.42
CA GLU A 451 4.95 1.11 46.59
C GLU A 451 5.26 -0.37 46.35
N ALA A 452 4.39 -1.07 45.61
CA ALA A 452 4.54 -2.48 45.28
C ALA A 452 5.72 -2.77 44.33
N ILE A 453 6.25 -1.77 43.63
CA ILE A 453 7.41 -1.93 42.75
C ILE A 453 8.63 -2.38 43.56
N LYS A 454 9.25 -3.49 43.17
CA LYS A 454 10.46 -4.04 43.78
C LYS A 454 11.69 -3.50 43.04
N TYR A 455 12.50 -2.73 43.76
CA TYR A 455 13.77 -2.17 43.27
C TYR A 455 14.80 -2.25 44.38
N ASN A 456 16.01 -2.72 44.07
CA ASN A 456 17.08 -2.88 45.04
C ASN A 456 18.32 -2.07 44.66
N PHE A 457 19.15 -1.81 45.66
CA PHE A 457 20.49 -1.28 45.50
C PHE A 457 21.36 -1.84 46.62
N LYS A 458 22.68 -1.86 46.42
CA LYS A 458 23.66 -2.31 47.42
C LYS A 458 24.71 -1.22 47.62
N SER A 459 25.10 -0.97 48.87
CA SER A 459 26.20 -0.07 49.21
C SER A 459 27.22 -0.81 50.08
N ALA A 460 28.46 -0.90 49.61
CA ALA A 460 29.58 -1.48 50.35
C ALA A 460 30.91 -0.94 49.79
N ASN A 461 31.93 -0.83 50.63
CA ASN A 461 33.31 -0.47 50.22
C ASN A 461 33.37 0.76 49.31
N ASN A 462 32.74 1.88 49.72
CA ASN A 462 32.70 3.12 48.95
C ASN A 462 32.17 2.96 47.51
N THR A 463 31.37 1.92 47.27
CA THR A 463 30.76 1.60 45.99
C THR A 463 29.25 1.44 46.17
N ILE A 464 28.49 2.13 45.33
CA ILE A 464 27.04 2.02 45.25
C ILE A 464 26.70 1.31 43.95
N VAL A 465 25.98 0.20 44.09
CA VAL A 465 25.54 -0.64 42.98
C VAL A 465 24.03 -0.53 42.88
N PHE A 466 23.56 0.09 41.80
CA PHE A 466 22.15 0.17 41.45
C PHE A 466 21.77 -0.96 40.51
N ASP A 467 20.58 -1.53 40.70
CA ASP A 467 20.02 -2.47 39.73
C ASP A 467 19.57 -1.69 38.49
N ALA A 468 19.85 -2.21 37.31
CA ALA A 468 19.47 -1.62 36.02
C ALA A 468 17.98 -1.81 35.68
N PHE A 469 17.25 -2.49 36.57
CA PHE A 469 15.88 -2.93 36.35
C PHE A 469 15.08 -2.86 37.64
N PHE A 470 13.76 -2.92 37.49
CA PHE A 470 12.84 -3.15 38.59
C PHE A 470 11.80 -4.20 38.21
N LEU A 471 11.16 -4.77 39.22
CA LEU A 471 10.09 -5.74 39.06
C LEU A 471 8.78 -5.17 39.59
N SER A 472 7.71 -5.31 38.82
CA SER A 472 6.35 -4.90 39.20
C SER A 472 5.37 -6.04 38.97
N GLU A 473 4.16 -5.91 39.48
CA GLU A 473 3.12 -6.92 39.30
C GLU A 473 2.73 -7.04 37.82
N TYR A 474 2.49 -8.27 37.33
CA TYR A 474 2.15 -8.53 35.93
C TYR A 474 0.93 -7.76 35.43
N LYS A 475 -0.06 -7.48 36.30
CA LYS A 475 -1.24 -6.66 35.94
C LYS A 475 -0.86 -5.24 35.49
N ASN A 476 0.30 -4.73 35.92
CA ASN A 476 0.80 -3.38 35.59
C ASN A 476 1.64 -3.35 34.31
N MET A 477 1.64 -4.42 33.49
CA MET A 477 2.47 -4.56 32.28
C MET A 477 2.46 -3.32 31.38
N TRP A 478 1.29 -2.71 31.23
CA TRP A 478 1.02 -1.59 30.32
C TRP A 478 1.05 -0.20 30.97
N LYS A 479 1.26 -0.14 32.29
CA LYS A 479 1.35 1.13 33.01
C LYS A 479 2.72 1.75 32.86
N ASP A 480 2.74 3.07 32.82
CA ASP A 480 3.99 3.81 32.89
C ASP A 480 4.56 3.76 34.32
N GLU A 481 5.70 3.11 34.48
CA GLU A 481 6.37 2.93 35.76
C GLU A 481 7.84 3.27 35.61
N GLU A 482 8.35 4.10 36.50
CA GLU A 482 9.71 4.61 36.46
C GLU A 482 10.31 4.57 37.87
N ILE A 483 11.60 4.25 37.93
CA ILE A 483 12.40 4.42 39.13
C ILE A 483 13.35 5.60 38.95
N LYS A 484 13.24 6.62 39.79
CA LYS A 484 14.25 7.67 39.92
C LYS A 484 15.05 7.45 41.21
N ALA A 485 16.28 6.96 41.06
CA ALA A 485 17.25 6.80 42.14
C ALA A 485 18.15 8.04 42.20
N THR A 486 17.94 8.89 43.21
CA THR A 486 18.74 10.11 43.39
C THR A 486 19.69 9.96 44.57
N LEU A 487 20.99 10.03 44.30
CA LEU A 487 22.03 10.01 45.31
C LEU A 487 22.35 11.45 45.74
N PHE A 488 22.16 11.76 47.01
CA PHE A 488 22.52 13.04 47.60
C PHE A 488 23.86 12.91 48.32
N ILE A 489 24.87 13.69 47.92
CA ILE A 489 26.20 13.70 48.52
C ILE A 489 26.62 15.11 48.96
N PRO A 490 27.34 15.25 50.09
CA PRO A 490 27.80 16.56 50.54
C PRO A 490 28.94 17.10 49.65
N GLU A 491 29.11 18.41 49.71
CA GLU A 491 30.16 19.13 48.98
C GLU A 491 31.57 18.62 49.33
N GLY A 492 32.46 18.63 48.34
CA GLY A 492 33.83 18.14 48.46
C GLY A 492 34.01 16.64 48.21
N THR A 493 32.92 15.88 48.11
CA THR A 493 32.96 14.44 47.78
C THR A 493 33.36 14.23 46.33
N THR A 494 34.30 13.30 46.09
CA THR A 494 34.65 12.87 44.73
C THR A 494 33.86 11.60 44.39
N VAL A 495 33.30 11.56 43.19
CA VAL A 495 32.53 10.44 42.64
C VAL A 495 33.21 9.94 41.39
N TYR A 496 33.24 8.63 41.21
CA TYR A 496 33.64 8.00 39.96
C TYR A 496 32.45 7.26 39.37
N PHE A 497 32.04 7.66 38.17
CA PHE A 497 30.98 6.98 37.43
C PHE A 497 31.59 5.86 36.59
N GLU A 498 31.27 4.60 36.86
CA GLU A 498 31.75 3.50 36.02
C GLU A 498 31.06 3.49 34.64
N GLY A 499 31.69 2.90 33.62
CA GLY A 499 31.14 2.81 32.26
C GLY A 499 29.71 2.26 32.17
N SER A 500 29.31 1.39 33.10
CA SER A 500 27.95 0.84 33.21
C SER A 500 26.88 1.90 33.48
N THR A 501 27.20 3.03 34.11
CA THR A 501 26.24 4.10 34.42
C THR A 501 25.87 4.94 33.20
N ARG A 502 26.67 4.89 32.12
CA ARG A 502 26.55 5.74 30.92
C ARG A 502 25.14 5.88 30.38
N ARG A 503 24.33 4.82 30.41
CA ARG A 503 22.98 4.80 29.84
C ARG A 503 21.85 4.95 30.88
N PHE A 504 22.20 5.21 32.13
CA PHE A 504 21.28 5.33 33.27
C PHE A 504 21.41 6.67 33.99
N LEU A 505 22.52 7.39 33.82
CA LEU A 505 22.66 8.77 34.31
C LEU A 505 21.68 9.70 33.60
N ASN A 506 20.98 10.52 34.38
CA ASN A 506 20.00 11.48 33.89
C ASN A 506 19.88 12.69 34.84
N ASP A 507 19.98 13.90 34.30
CA ASP A 507 19.86 15.20 34.98
C ASP A 507 20.98 15.44 36.01
N VAL A 508 22.21 14.96 35.72
CA VAL A 508 23.37 15.14 36.61
C VAL A 508 24.03 16.49 36.32
N LYS A 509 23.77 17.46 37.19
CA LYS A 509 24.30 18.82 37.03
C LYS A 509 25.81 18.87 37.17
N ASN A 510 26.47 19.40 36.15
CA ASN A 510 27.90 19.66 36.16
C ASN A 510 28.20 21.10 35.68
N THR A 511 29.39 21.61 35.97
CA THR A 511 29.79 23.00 35.69
C THR A 511 30.36 23.20 34.29
N GLN A 512 30.65 22.12 33.57
CA GLN A 512 31.31 22.12 32.27
C GLN A 512 30.35 21.74 31.12
N ASP A 513 29.03 21.68 31.41
CA ASP A 513 27.99 21.26 30.47
C ASP A 513 28.27 19.92 29.74
N ILE A 514 28.96 18.99 30.41
CA ILE A 514 29.22 17.64 29.92
C ILE A 514 27.89 16.87 29.89
N TYR A 515 27.59 16.19 28.78
CA TYR A 515 26.42 15.32 28.70
C TYR A 515 26.49 14.19 29.73
N ASP A 516 25.39 13.89 30.43
CA ASP A 516 25.32 12.86 31.49
C ASP A 516 25.95 11.51 31.07
N ARG A 517 25.79 11.13 29.81
CA ARG A 517 26.34 9.88 29.26
C ARG A 517 27.86 9.89 29.17
N ASP A 518 28.44 11.05 28.93
CA ASP A 518 29.87 11.23 28.75
C ASP A 518 30.57 11.53 30.09
N MET A 519 29.80 11.67 31.16
CA MET A 519 30.33 11.64 32.54
C MET A 519 30.79 10.23 32.98
N ALA A 520 30.42 9.18 32.25
CA ALA A 520 30.86 7.83 32.58
C ALA A 520 32.37 7.64 32.30
N ASN A 521 33.04 6.87 33.16
CA ASN A 521 34.48 6.63 33.21
C ASN A 521 35.34 7.82 33.67
N HIS A 522 34.73 8.85 34.25
CA HIS A 522 35.42 10.06 34.72
C HIS A 522 35.19 10.32 36.22
N HIS A 523 36.10 11.07 36.82
CA HIS A 523 36.06 11.52 38.20
C HIS A 523 35.47 12.92 38.29
N PHE A 524 34.48 13.08 39.16
CA PHE A 524 33.82 14.36 39.39
C PHE A 524 33.80 14.71 40.87
N LYS A 525 34.11 15.97 41.17
CA LYS A 525 34.03 16.51 42.52
C LYS A 525 32.75 17.32 42.70
N MET A 526 32.00 17.04 43.76
CA MET A 526 30.79 17.79 44.09
C MET A 526 31.16 19.18 44.60
N THR A 527 30.72 20.22 43.90
CA THR A 527 30.85 21.63 44.30
C THR A 527 29.48 22.24 44.63
N SER A 528 29.47 23.45 45.18
CA SER A 528 28.23 24.20 45.42
C SER A 528 27.36 24.45 44.17
N LYS A 529 27.95 24.50 42.96
CA LYS A 529 27.24 24.76 41.69
C LYS A 529 26.87 23.49 40.91
N GLY A 530 27.49 22.35 41.23
CA GLY A 530 27.35 21.09 40.50
C GLY A 530 28.64 20.29 40.53
N PHE A 531 28.72 19.25 39.72
CA PHE A 531 29.95 18.48 39.54
C PHE A 531 30.99 19.21 38.70
N GLU A 532 32.24 19.19 39.14
CA GLU A 532 33.40 19.63 38.38
C GLU A 532 34.24 18.40 38.03
N CYS A 533 34.54 18.20 36.74
CA CYS A 533 35.35 17.07 36.31
C CYS A 533 36.81 17.29 36.68
N THR A 534 37.45 16.27 37.24
CA THR A 534 38.85 16.34 37.68
C THR A 534 39.83 15.69 36.70
N ASP A 535 39.33 14.88 35.75
CA ASP A 535 40.12 14.09 34.80
C ASP A 535 39.59 14.15 33.36
N CYS A 536 38.69 15.08 33.06
CA CYS A 536 38.25 15.35 31.70
C CYS A 536 39.31 16.23 31.02
N ASP A 537 40.09 15.69 30.09
CA ASP A 537 41.03 16.47 29.30
C ASP A 537 40.29 17.52 28.45
N GLU A 538 40.82 18.75 28.38
CA GLU A 538 40.30 19.85 27.54
C GLU A 538 40.49 19.62 26.01
N ASN A 539 41.05 18.48 25.59
CA ASN A 539 41.48 18.23 24.20
C ASN A 539 40.58 17.28 23.40
N GLU A 540 39.26 17.44 23.49
CA GLU A 540 38.35 17.06 22.42
C GLU A 540 37.46 18.26 22.05
N GLU A 541 38.10 19.38 21.65
CA GLU A 541 37.44 20.40 20.85
C GLU A 541 36.90 19.76 19.57
N ASP A 542 35.57 19.64 19.53
CA ASP A 542 34.72 19.83 18.36
C ASP A 542 35.40 19.57 17.00
N ASN A 543 35.46 18.28 16.62
CA ASN A 543 35.25 17.95 15.22
C ASN A 543 33.77 18.22 14.89
N ASN A 544 33.48 19.50 14.71
CA ASN A 544 32.28 20.07 14.11
C ASN A 544 32.24 19.65 12.62
N LYS A 545 32.07 18.35 12.38
CA LYS A 545 31.41 17.86 11.18
C LYS A 545 29.98 17.62 11.61
N GLU A 546 29.08 18.43 11.06
CA GLU A 546 27.68 18.10 10.86
C GLU A 546 27.58 16.65 10.36
N ASN A 547 27.50 15.71 11.29
CA ASN A 547 26.96 14.40 11.02
C ASN A 547 25.50 14.54 11.37
N GLU A 548 24.68 14.58 10.32
CA GLU A 548 23.30 14.13 10.38
C GLU A 548 23.16 13.05 11.45
N TRP A 549 22.20 13.24 12.34
CA TRP A 549 21.74 12.24 13.28
C TRP A 549 21.42 10.95 12.52
N ASN A 550 22.39 10.05 12.44
CA ASN A 550 22.22 8.72 11.89
C ASN A 550 22.58 7.75 13.01
N SER A 551 21.56 7.27 13.70
CA SER A 551 21.68 6.42 14.89
C SER A 551 22.21 5.01 14.63
N ASN A 552 22.92 4.76 13.51
CA ASN A 552 23.13 3.40 13.00
C ASN A 552 24.59 3.00 12.71
N ASN A 553 25.59 3.87 12.90
CA ASN A 553 26.96 3.55 12.41
C ASN A 553 27.94 2.98 13.44
N ASP A 554 27.54 2.80 14.71
CA ASP A 554 28.32 2.01 15.68
C ASP A 554 27.98 0.50 15.65
N GLU A 555 26.98 0.09 14.85
CA GLU A 555 26.53 -1.30 14.73
C GLU A 555 27.25 -2.09 13.61
N ASP A 556 27.96 -1.41 12.70
CA ASP A 556 28.38 -2.01 11.42
C ASP A 556 29.69 -2.82 11.45
N VAL A 557 30.44 -2.83 12.56
CA VAL A 557 31.71 -3.58 12.64
C VAL A 557 31.61 -4.83 13.51
N SER A 558 30.70 -4.87 14.49
CA SER A 558 30.51 -6.07 15.34
C SER A 558 29.72 -7.15 14.62
N PHE A 559 28.81 -6.80 13.72
CA PHE A 559 28.00 -7.78 12.97
C PHE A 559 28.80 -8.58 11.93
N LEU A 560 29.97 -8.08 11.51
CA LEU A 560 30.79 -8.73 10.48
C LEU A 560 31.71 -9.84 11.02
N PHE A 561 31.90 -9.94 12.35
CA PHE A 561 32.89 -10.85 12.94
C PHE A 561 32.37 -11.48 14.23
N ASP A 562 32.66 -12.77 14.44
CA ASP A 562 32.39 -13.49 15.71
C ASP A 562 33.13 -12.89 16.93
N SER A 563 33.89 -11.79 16.78
CA SER A 563 34.62 -11.12 17.86
C SER A 563 33.67 -10.33 18.78
N THR A 564 33.85 -10.47 20.10
CA THR A 564 33.05 -9.75 21.12
C THR A 564 33.95 -8.96 22.06
N ILE A 565 33.60 -7.70 22.36
CA ILE A 565 34.25 -6.91 23.43
C ILE A 565 33.18 -6.41 24.39
N ASN A 566 33.40 -6.63 25.69
CA ASN A 566 32.69 -5.95 26.77
C ASN A 566 33.71 -5.57 27.87
N ASP A 567 33.23 -5.05 29.00
CA ASP A 567 34.12 -4.61 30.09
C ASP A 567 34.86 -5.76 30.78
N LEU A 568 34.34 -6.98 30.70
CA LEU A 568 34.87 -8.17 31.37
C LEU A 568 35.74 -9.05 30.45
N LYS A 569 35.54 -8.98 29.13
CA LYS A 569 36.25 -9.80 28.14
C LYS A 569 36.50 -9.07 26.81
N ALA A 570 37.64 -9.36 26.19
CA ALA A 570 37.93 -9.04 24.81
C ALA A 570 38.23 -10.34 24.05
N GLU A 571 37.47 -10.61 22.99
CA GLU A 571 37.55 -11.83 22.19
C GLU A 571 37.67 -11.48 20.71
N PHE A 572 38.76 -11.90 20.10
CA PHE A 572 39.09 -11.66 18.71
C PHE A 572 39.05 -12.98 17.94
N ILE A 573 38.31 -13.03 16.84
CA ILE A 573 38.09 -14.25 16.05
C ILE A 573 38.25 -13.96 14.57
N ILE A 574 39.06 -14.77 13.88
CA ILE A 574 39.26 -14.76 12.43
C ILE A 574 38.73 -16.07 11.85
N SER A 575 38.02 -15.96 10.72
CA SER A 575 37.56 -17.10 9.93
C SER A 575 38.24 -17.13 8.56
N LYS A 576 38.02 -18.21 7.78
CA LYS A 576 38.53 -18.33 6.40
C LYS A 576 38.05 -17.20 5.48
N LYS A 577 36.85 -16.68 5.70
CA LYS A 577 36.23 -15.64 4.87
C LYS A 577 36.72 -14.23 5.19
N THR A 578 37.48 -14.05 6.27
CA THR A 578 37.97 -12.73 6.67
C THR A 578 38.93 -12.17 5.63
N THR A 579 38.62 -10.98 5.10
CA THR A 579 39.43 -10.32 4.07
C THR A 579 40.53 -9.45 4.67
N LYS A 580 41.51 -9.03 3.85
CA LYS A 580 42.58 -8.11 4.26
C LYS A 580 42.05 -6.82 4.91
N ASN A 581 41.07 -6.17 4.25
CA ASN A 581 40.55 -4.88 4.70
C ASN A 581 39.80 -5.00 6.03
N GLU A 582 39.10 -6.12 6.21
CA GLU A 582 38.40 -6.47 7.44
C GLU A 582 39.36 -6.70 8.61
N LEU A 583 40.46 -7.43 8.36
CA LEU A 583 41.50 -7.66 9.36
C LEU A 583 42.15 -6.34 9.83
N GLU A 584 42.44 -5.43 8.89
CA GLU A 584 43.01 -4.11 9.21
C GLU A 584 42.04 -3.25 10.04
N LYS A 585 40.75 -3.29 9.73
CA LYS A 585 39.71 -2.60 10.52
C LYS A 585 39.61 -3.16 11.93
N LEU A 586 39.63 -4.49 12.09
CA LEU A 586 39.59 -5.15 13.39
C LEU A 586 40.78 -4.77 14.26
N VAL A 587 42.00 -4.78 13.70
CA VAL A 587 43.21 -4.38 14.43
C VAL A 587 43.09 -2.95 14.95
N LYS A 588 42.61 -2.02 14.11
CA LYS A 588 42.40 -0.63 14.52
C LYS A 588 41.33 -0.50 15.61
N TRP A 589 40.24 -1.28 15.51
CA TRP A 589 39.15 -1.27 16.47
C TRP A 589 39.59 -1.78 17.86
N PHE A 590 40.36 -2.87 17.92
CA PHE A 590 40.91 -3.41 19.19
C PHE A 590 41.89 -2.43 19.86
N LYS A 591 42.73 -1.76 19.07
CA LYS A 591 43.62 -0.70 19.57
C LYS A 591 42.83 0.45 20.19
N ASN A 592 41.80 0.93 19.52
CA ASN A 592 41.01 2.08 19.99
C ASN A 592 40.12 1.75 21.20
N LYS A 593 39.56 0.54 21.29
CA LYS A 593 38.57 0.20 22.33
C LYS A 593 39.16 -0.39 23.62
N LYS A 594 40.24 -1.19 23.52
CA LYS A 594 40.83 -1.89 24.68
C LYS A 594 42.34 -1.71 24.79
N ASN A 595 42.93 -0.78 24.02
CA ASN A 595 44.37 -0.55 23.98
C ASN A 595 45.19 -1.83 23.68
N ILE A 596 44.65 -2.74 22.85
CA ILE A 596 45.35 -3.98 22.46
C ILE A 596 46.03 -3.74 21.11
N ASP A 597 47.34 -3.85 21.07
CA ASP A 597 48.15 -3.73 19.85
C ASP A 597 48.27 -5.09 19.15
N ILE A 598 47.82 -5.15 17.89
CA ILE A 598 47.92 -6.35 17.05
C ILE A 598 48.77 -6.00 15.82
N GLU A 599 49.97 -6.57 15.74
CA GLU A 599 50.88 -6.37 14.60
C GLU A 599 50.70 -7.49 13.57
N ILE A 600 50.44 -7.11 12.32
CA ILE A 600 50.31 -8.04 11.19
C ILE A 600 51.67 -8.23 10.53
N SER A 601 52.19 -9.45 10.56
CA SER A 601 53.47 -9.85 9.96
C SER A 601 53.30 -11.00 8.96
N ASN A 602 54.13 -11.02 7.91
CA ASN A 602 54.22 -12.14 6.94
C ASN A 602 52.85 -12.57 6.34
N ALA A 603 51.99 -11.60 6.00
CA ALA A 603 50.66 -11.86 5.47
C ALA A 603 50.67 -12.18 3.96
N LYS A 604 49.94 -13.23 3.55
CA LYS A 604 49.67 -13.61 2.17
C LYS A 604 48.17 -13.82 2.00
N TYR A 605 47.62 -13.32 0.90
CA TYR A 605 46.19 -13.33 0.62
C TYR A 605 45.92 -14.01 -0.73
N ASN A 606 44.76 -14.66 -0.86
CA ASN A 606 44.30 -15.27 -2.11
C ASN A 606 43.81 -14.20 -3.11
N ILE A 607 43.47 -14.60 -4.34
CA ILE A 607 42.91 -13.78 -5.41
C ILE A 607 41.66 -13.01 -4.94
N ASP A 608 40.85 -13.62 -4.08
CA ASP A 608 39.66 -13.02 -3.46
C ASP A 608 39.94 -12.12 -2.24
N LYS A 609 41.23 -11.83 -1.95
CA LYS A 609 41.72 -11.06 -0.80
C LYS A 609 41.45 -11.68 0.59
N GLU A 610 41.05 -12.94 0.64
CA GLU A 610 40.95 -13.76 1.86
C GLU A 610 42.34 -14.14 2.40
N ILE A 611 42.44 -14.38 3.71
CA ILE A 611 43.69 -14.72 4.40
C ILE A 611 44.15 -16.14 4.02
N GLU A 612 45.32 -16.26 3.35
CA GLU A 612 45.97 -17.55 3.05
C GLU A 612 47.00 -17.91 4.15
N LYS A 613 47.77 -16.92 4.60
CA LYS A 613 48.79 -17.04 5.65
C LYS A 613 48.94 -15.71 6.36
N VAL A 614 49.01 -15.69 7.69
CA VAL A 614 49.32 -14.47 8.46
C VAL A 614 49.91 -14.82 9.81
N LEU A 615 50.84 -14.00 10.30
CA LEU A 615 51.32 -14.03 11.69
C LEU A 615 50.83 -12.76 12.38
N LEU A 616 50.06 -12.91 13.46
CA LEU A 616 49.60 -11.81 14.29
C LEU A 616 50.36 -11.85 15.61
N LYS A 617 51.03 -10.74 15.96
CA LYS A 617 51.60 -10.55 17.29
C LYS A 617 50.66 -9.69 18.09
N ILE A 618 50.21 -10.18 19.23
CA ILE A 618 49.21 -9.56 20.08
C ILE A 618 49.90 -9.09 21.36
N ASN A 619 49.73 -7.82 21.69
CA ASN A 619 50.14 -7.23 22.95
C ASN A 619 48.93 -6.54 23.59
N CYS A 620 48.47 -7.06 24.73
CA CYS A 620 47.32 -6.52 25.44
C CYS A 620 47.65 -5.27 26.29
N ASN A 621 48.92 -4.83 26.32
CA ASN A 621 49.41 -3.67 27.07
C ASN A 621 49.13 -3.70 28.59
N ASP A 622 48.82 -4.89 29.11
CA ASP A 622 48.57 -5.20 30.52
C ASP A 622 49.47 -6.35 31.03
N GLY A 623 50.58 -6.60 30.32
CA GLY A 623 51.56 -7.65 30.62
C GLY A 623 51.33 -8.97 29.87
N TYR A 624 50.19 -9.16 29.20
CA TYR A 624 49.92 -10.35 28.40
C TYR A 624 50.27 -10.14 26.93
N THR A 625 51.07 -11.06 26.38
CA THR A 625 51.46 -11.08 24.97
C THR A 625 51.30 -12.47 24.39
N GLY A 626 51.11 -12.57 23.08
CA GLY A 626 51.13 -13.85 22.40
C GLY A 626 51.11 -13.75 20.89
N GLU A 627 51.32 -14.86 20.22
CA GLU A 627 51.42 -14.92 18.76
C GLU A 627 50.40 -15.91 18.18
N LEU A 628 49.62 -15.45 17.20
CA LEU A 628 48.69 -16.28 16.44
C LEU A 628 49.24 -16.50 15.03
N LYS A 629 49.56 -17.75 14.70
CA LYS A 629 50.10 -18.15 13.40
C LYS A 629 49.06 -18.90 12.57
N ILE A 630 48.69 -18.33 11.43
CA ILE A 630 47.79 -18.92 10.44
C ILE A 630 48.61 -19.35 9.23
N SER A 631 48.48 -20.62 8.83
CA SER A 631 49.17 -21.22 7.69
C SER A 631 48.20 -21.96 6.76
N ASN A 632 48.60 -22.23 5.52
CA ASN A 632 47.75 -22.87 4.51
C ASN A 632 46.97 -24.07 5.09
N ASN A 633 45.65 -24.07 4.89
CA ASN A 633 44.65 -25.04 5.42
C ASN A 633 44.26 -24.96 6.91
N THR A 634 44.83 -24.10 7.75
CA THR A 634 44.45 -24.05 9.19
C THR A 634 43.07 -23.47 9.50
N LEU A 635 42.52 -22.61 8.62
CA LEU A 635 41.20 -22.00 8.79
C LEU A 635 40.04 -22.79 8.15
N ASN A 636 40.31 -23.98 7.59
CA ASN A 636 39.31 -24.71 6.78
C ASN A 636 38.09 -25.26 7.54
N ASN A 637 38.01 -25.14 8.88
CA ASN A 637 36.80 -25.42 9.66
C ASN A 637 36.84 -24.96 11.13
N ILE A 638 37.90 -24.28 11.58
CA ILE A 638 38.06 -23.84 12.98
C ILE A 638 38.51 -22.39 12.95
N SER A 639 37.74 -21.52 13.61
CA SER A 639 38.09 -20.13 13.77
C SER A 639 39.28 -19.99 14.72
N LYS A 640 40.17 -19.04 14.41
CA LYS A 640 41.40 -18.80 15.15
C LYS A 640 41.34 -17.44 15.80
N GLY A 641 41.86 -17.33 17.01
CA GLY A 641 41.57 -16.14 17.80
C GLY A 641 42.32 -16.06 19.11
N PHE A 642 41.99 -15.01 19.86
CA PHE A 642 42.43 -14.87 21.24
C PHE A 642 41.28 -14.36 22.11
N ARG A 643 41.39 -14.63 23.40
CA ARG A 643 40.50 -14.13 24.45
C ARG A 643 41.34 -13.60 25.59
N ARG A 644 40.97 -12.41 26.06
CA ARG A 644 41.49 -11.76 27.26
C ARG A 644 40.31 -11.53 28.21
N ILE A 645 40.42 -11.97 29.46
CA ILE A 645 39.38 -11.81 30.49
C ILE A 645 39.94 -10.92 31.61
N TYR A 646 39.27 -9.81 31.91
CA TYR A 646 39.74 -8.80 32.86
C TYR A 646 39.29 -9.05 34.31
N ASN A 647 38.57 -10.15 34.59
CA ASN A 647 38.10 -10.54 35.92
C ASN A 647 39.11 -11.43 36.67
N GLU A 648 39.27 -11.24 37.99
CA GLU A 648 40.29 -11.90 38.83
C GLU A 648 39.95 -13.35 39.21
N ASP A 649 38.68 -13.77 39.11
CA ASP A 649 38.23 -15.08 39.59
C ASP A 649 38.39 -16.25 38.58
N ASP A 650 38.76 -15.97 37.32
CA ASP A 650 38.80 -16.98 36.25
C ASP A 650 40.23 -17.43 35.92
N LYS A 651 40.50 -18.74 35.93
CA LYS A 651 41.87 -19.30 35.84
C LYS A 651 42.58 -19.09 34.50
N LEU A 652 41.90 -18.56 33.48
CA LEU A 652 42.43 -18.36 32.13
C LEU A 652 42.31 -16.88 31.70
N ALA A 653 43.18 -16.03 32.27
CA ALA A 653 43.23 -14.60 32.00
C ALA A 653 43.51 -14.26 30.52
N PHE A 654 44.30 -15.07 29.80
CA PHE A 654 44.61 -14.90 28.39
C PHE A 654 44.77 -16.24 27.68
N LYS A 655 44.14 -16.42 26.52
CA LYS A 655 44.20 -17.66 25.72
C LYS A 655 44.19 -17.35 24.23
N ILE A 656 45.01 -18.07 23.47
CA ILE A 656 45.05 -18.07 22.00
C ILE A 656 44.65 -19.47 21.52
N TRP A 657 43.85 -19.58 20.45
CA TRP A 657 43.47 -20.87 19.86
C TRP A 657 43.50 -20.90 18.34
#